data_AF-A0A376DHA2-F1
#
_entry.id   AF-A0A376DHA2-F1
#
_cell.length_a   1.000
_cell.length_b   1.000
_cell.length_c   1.000
_cell.angle_alpha   90.00
_cell.angle_beta   90.00
_cell.angle_gamma   90.00
#
_symmetry.space_group_name_H-M   'P 1'
#
loop_
_entity.id
_entity.type
_entity.pdbx_description
1 polymer ?
#
loop_
_entity_poly.entity_id
_entity_poly.type
_entity_poly.pdbx_seq_one_letter_code
_entity_poly.pdbx_strand_id
1 'polypeptide(L)'
;MVPKHYQLVTAMTNKELAEKLAPMLREGWGLLGGPVSASEPGAPFYLMQALVTDRDLPSAIPVPEGEEKPVPGTTDGYNTGHTTEPEFYYVVPLAGQSNGMAYGEGLPLPDTFDSPDPRIKQLARRSTVTPGGAACTYNDIIPADHCLHDVQDMSSLNHPNADLSKGQYGCVGQGLHIAKKLLAFIPKNAGILLVPCCRGGSAFTSGAEGAFSESSGATAESSLWGVGKPLYNDLLTRTKAALDKNPKNVLLSVVWMLGEFDLKSATYAQYPQLFLNMVNQFRADLSAYAAQCTGGNASLVPWICGDTTYIWKQQYTSQYPVVYGAYQNKEAQKIYFVPLMTDEKGANTPTNLPAEDPDLAEAGYYGAASRSNGNWTSSDRATHFSSWARRGIISDRLATAILMHAGKTVAFLKGAPAPFSVLAIPPATAGSDSTTTESPQPSTPAPQPGAGTQSSPARTTAVAYRADAQEGKLKEQGWTGADGKASVVNDSAAESGKAMRVEKVQGQQTAWKIAHDVPASKAAELLQKGGEIAFRFKIPEGVQLAENRFAMALHWPVSQLPENVVLEGSAGNDMLAAFFIQSDSANLNLMQHKQQNAKLGTFGAFNHNWHNVVFRFAGNNSISVTPVINGQTQAAFNLAKCPAAGLDNDKLLITDITSNQDTYPVLIEYVTVDINNSNAA
;
A
#
# COMPACT_ATOMS: atom_id res chain seq x y z
N MET A 1 -16.89 21.47 -20.44
CA MET A 1 -17.17 20.52 -19.34
C MET A 1 -18.66 20.34 -19.28
N VAL A 2 -19.15 19.11 -19.36
CA VAL A 2 -20.58 18.81 -19.11
C VAL A 2 -20.76 18.74 -17.59
N PRO A 3 -21.75 19.42 -16.99
CA PRO A 3 -22.02 19.32 -15.55
C PRO A 3 -22.33 17.88 -15.15
N LYS A 4 -21.81 17.43 -14.01
CA LYS A 4 -22.17 16.13 -13.44
C LYS A 4 -23.22 16.32 -12.36
N HIS A 5 -24.28 15.53 -12.41
CA HIS A 5 -25.31 15.50 -11.39
C HIS A 5 -25.13 14.27 -10.50
N TYR A 6 -25.24 14.48 -9.20
CA TYR A 6 -25.08 13.42 -8.20
C TYR A 6 -26.35 13.32 -7.36
N GLN A 7 -26.74 12.10 -7.04
CA GLN A 7 -27.88 11.84 -6.17
C GLN A 7 -27.58 10.66 -5.25
N LEU A 8 -28.06 10.77 -4.01
CA LEU A 8 -27.94 9.71 -3.01
C LEU A 8 -29.33 9.15 -2.74
N VAL A 9 -29.49 7.84 -2.89
CA VAL A 9 -30.72 7.13 -2.57
C VAL A 9 -30.52 6.35 -1.28
N THR A 10 -31.42 6.55 -0.32
CA THR A 10 -31.40 5.83 0.96
C THR A 10 -32.62 4.92 1.11
N ALA A 11 -32.46 3.79 1.79
CA ALA A 11 -33.51 2.82 2.03
C ALA A 11 -33.23 1.99 3.29
N MET A 12 -34.26 1.51 3.97
CA MET A 12 -34.12 0.70 5.18
C MET A 12 -33.93 -0.79 4.87
N THR A 13 -34.21 -1.20 3.62
CA THR A 13 -34.08 -2.59 3.16
C THR A 13 -33.54 -2.65 1.72
N ASN A 14 -32.90 -3.77 1.35
CA ASN A 14 -32.41 -3.97 -0.03
C ASN A 14 -33.54 -3.93 -1.07
N LYS A 15 -34.73 -4.42 -0.71
CA LYS A 15 -35.91 -4.39 -1.59
C LYS A 15 -36.36 -2.95 -1.86
N GLU A 16 -36.48 -2.14 -0.81
CA GLU A 16 -36.82 -0.73 -0.93
C GLU A 16 -35.75 0.04 -1.71
N LEU A 17 -34.47 -0.29 -1.51
CA LEU A 17 -33.38 0.31 -2.28
C LEU A 17 -33.51 -0.02 -3.78
N ALA A 18 -33.76 -1.28 -4.12
CA ALA A 18 -33.94 -1.71 -5.51
C ALA A 18 -35.16 -1.02 -6.16
N GLU A 19 -36.28 -0.90 -5.43
CA GLU A 19 -37.48 -0.19 -5.90
C GLU A 19 -37.21 1.29 -6.18
N LYS A 20 -36.41 1.96 -5.33
CA LYS A 20 -36.03 3.37 -5.51
C LYS A 20 -34.99 3.58 -6.61
N LEU A 21 -34.07 2.63 -6.82
CA LEU A 21 -33.04 2.73 -7.86
C LEU A 21 -33.57 2.39 -9.27
N ALA A 22 -34.51 1.46 -9.38
CA ALA A 22 -35.05 0.99 -10.66
C ALA A 22 -35.55 2.10 -11.62
N PRO A 23 -36.27 3.15 -11.19
CA PRO A 23 -36.64 4.25 -12.09
C PRO A 23 -35.44 5.12 -12.47
N MET A 24 -34.53 5.42 -11.55
CA MET A 24 -33.36 6.26 -11.81
C MET A 24 -32.37 5.60 -12.79
N LEU A 25 -32.16 4.29 -12.66
CA LEU A 25 -31.33 3.54 -13.61
C LEU A 25 -31.94 3.53 -15.03
N ARG A 26 -33.28 3.45 -15.13
CA ARG A 26 -34.00 3.58 -16.42
C ARG A 26 -33.84 4.97 -17.04
N GLU A 27 -33.70 6.01 -16.22
CA GLU A 27 -33.46 7.39 -16.66
C GLU A 27 -31.99 7.66 -17.04
N GLY A 28 -31.10 6.67 -16.89
CA GLY A 28 -29.70 6.74 -17.31
C GLY A 28 -28.74 7.20 -16.22
N TRP A 29 -29.15 7.16 -14.95
CA TRP A 29 -28.22 7.33 -13.82
C TRP A 29 -27.32 6.10 -13.70
N GLY A 30 -26.01 6.32 -13.56
CA GLY A 30 -25.02 5.29 -13.27
C GLY A 30 -24.82 5.13 -11.77
N LEU A 31 -24.62 3.89 -11.30
CA LEU A 31 -24.25 3.62 -9.91
C LEU A 31 -22.81 4.06 -9.67
N LEU A 32 -22.58 4.82 -8.60
CA LEU A 32 -21.27 5.20 -8.14
C LEU A 32 -20.87 4.29 -6.95
N GLY A 33 -20.23 3.17 -7.27
CA GLY A 33 -19.90 2.13 -6.28
C GLY A 33 -21.09 1.25 -5.90
N GLY A 34 -20.90 0.36 -4.93
CA GLY A 34 -21.97 -0.49 -4.38
C GLY A 34 -22.72 0.18 -3.21
N PRO A 35 -23.88 -0.37 -2.80
CA PRO A 35 -24.61 0.15 -1.65
C PRO A 35 -23.76 0.04 -0.39
N VAL A 36 -23.69 1.13 0.38
CA VAL A 36 -23.04 1.16 1.68
C VAL A 36 -24.08 1.19 2.78
N SER A 37 -23.87 0.38 3.81
CA SER A 37 -24.69 0.44 5.03
C SER A 37 -24.16 1.56 5.92
N ALA A 38 -25.05 2.45 6.35
CA ALA A 38 -24.75 3.51 7.31
C ALA A 38 -25.66 3.43 8.54
N SER A 39 -25.13 3.88 9.67
CA SER A 39 -25.86 4.04 10.92
C SER A 39 -25.39 5.31 11.61
N GLU A 40 -26.32 6.18 11.98
CA GLU A 40 -26.04 7.33 12.86
C GLU A 40 -26.31 6.97 14.32
N PRO A 41 -25.58 7.53 15.30
CA PRO A 41 -25.85 7.31 16.71
C PRO A 41 -27.30 7.69 17.06
N GLY A 42 -28.12 6.70 17.43
CA GLY A 42 -29.52 6.89 17.81
C GLY A 42 -30.55 6.69 16.69
N ALA A 43 -30.14 6.36 15.46
CA ALA A 43 -31.04 6.06 14.34
C ALA A 43 -30.91 4.60 13.86
N PRO A 44 -31.99 3.97 13.34
CA PRO A 44 -31.92 2.65 12.73
C PRO A 44 -31.03 2.67 11.47
N PHE A 45 -30.37 1.54 11.17
CA PHE A 45 -29.46 1.43 10.02
C PHE A 45 -30.21 1.67 8.70
N TYR A 46 -29.53 2.28 7.73
CA TYR A 46 -30.06 2.47 6.38
C TYR A 46 -28.98 2.21 5.32
N LEU A 47 -29.40 1.72 4.17
CA LEU A 47 -28.57 1.53 2.99
C LEU A 47 -28.52 2.84 2.22
N MET A 48 -27.36 3.13 1.62
CA MET A 48 -27.17 4.27 0.74
C MET A 48 -26.50 3.83 -0.55
N GLN A 49 -27.03 4.29 -1.68
CA GLN A 49 -26.44 4.11 -3.01
C GLN A 49 -26.26 5.47 -3.66
N ALA A 50 -25.01 5.81 -3.99
CA ALA A 50 -24.71 7.01 -4.76
C ALA A 50 -24.92 6.74 -6.26
N LEU A 51 -25.46 7.72 -6.97
CA LEU A 51 -25.64 7.71 -8.41
C LEU A 51 -25.02 8.96 -9.03
N VAL A 52 -24.61 8.82 -10.29
CA VAL A 52 -24.05 9.90 -11.11
C VAL A 52 -24.68 9.88 -12.49
N THR A 53 -24.96 11.05 -13.05
CA THR A 53 -25.32 11.19 -14.46
C THR A 53 -24.63 12.40 -15.07
N ASP A 54 -24.26 12.25 -16.34
CA ASP A 54 -23.69 13.32 -17.16
C ASP A 54 -24.76 13.92 -18.10
N ARG A 55 -26.05 13.56 -17.92
CA ARG A 55 -27.18 14.15 -18.67
C ARG A 55 -27.68 15.42 -17.98
N ASP A 56 -27.92 16.48 -18.77
CA ASP A 56 -28.74 17.61 -18.33
C ASP A 56 -30.16 17.09 -18.05
N LEU A 57 -30.54 16.99 -16.77
CA LEU A 57 -31.84 16.48 -16.37
C LEU A 57 -32.93 17.49 -16.77
N PRO A 58 -33.90 17.11 -17.63
CA PRO A 58 -35.07 17.95 -17.86
C PRO A 58 -35.93 17.93 -16.61
N SER A 59 -36.36 19.11 -16.15
CA SER A 59 -37.42 19.19 -15.15
C SER A 59 -38.72 18.61 -15.74
N ALA A 60 -39.18 17.49 -15.18
CA ALA A 60 -40.51 16.86 -15.32
C ALA A 60 -40.94 16.25 -16.69
N ILE A 61 -41.43 15.00 -16.58
CA ILE A 61 -42.21 14.10 -17.48
C ILE A 61 -43.18 14.85 -18.43
N PRO A 62 -43.45 14.45 -19.72
CA PRO A 62 -43.81 13.09 -20.19
C PRO A 62 -43.23 12.56 -21.53
N VAL A 63 -43.39 11.23 -21.71
CA VAL A 63 -43.14 10.40 -22.91
C VAL A 63 -44.13 10.70 -24.05
N PRO A 64 -43.73 10.53 -25.33
CA PRO A 64 -44.41 9.55 -26.18
C PRO A 64 -43.46 8.61 -26.97
N GLU A 65 -44.07 7.50 -27.42
CA GLU A 65 -43.56 6.31 -28.08
C GLU A 65 -42.86 6.52 -29.44
N GLY A 66 -41.99 5.55 -29.81
CA GLY A 66 -41.60 5.30 -31.21
C GLY A 66 -40.24 4.63 -31.37
N GLU A 67 -40.24 3.31 -31.63
CA GLU A 67 -39.32 2.52 -32.51
C GLU A 67 -37.79 2.57 -32.20
N GLU A 68 -36.98 1.51 -32.21
CA GLU A 68 -36.98 0.19 -32.85
C GLU A 68 -35.95 -0.70 -32.10
N LYS A 69 -36.13 -2.03 -32.04
CA LYS A 69 -35.15 -2.97 -31.49
C LYS A 69 -34.07 -3.32 -32.54
N PRO A 70 -32.76 -3.36 -32.23
CA PRO A 70 -31.79 -4.00 -33.11
C PRO A 70 -31.69 -5.51 -32.84
N VAL A 71 -31.64 -6.24 -33.95
CA VAL A 71 -31.48 -7.70 -34.10
C VAL A 71 -30.01 -8.11 -33.85
N PRO A 72 -29.70 -9.32 -33.33
CA PRO A 72 -28.34 -9.72 -32.99
C PRO A 72 -27.55 -10.18 -34.23
N GLY A 73 -26.31 -9.69 -34.36
CA GLY A 73 -25.31 -10.23 -35.28
C GLY A 73 -24.79 -9.25 -36.31
N THR A 74 -23.91 -8.35 -35.92
CA THR A 74 -22.79 -7.85 -36.73
C THR A 74 -21.77 -7.21 -35.79
N THR A 75 -20.51 -7.58 -35.97
CA THR A 75 -19.33 -6.94 -35.39
C THR A 75 -19.25 -5.47 -35.80
N ASP A 76 -18.67 -4.67 -34.91
CA ASP A 76 -18.34 -3.25 -35.02
C ASP A 76 -19.48 -2.25 -34.77
N GLY A 77 -19.59 -1.84 -33.51
CA GLY A 77 -20.50 -0.78 -33.07
C GLY A 77 -20.29 -0.33 -31.63
N TYR A 78 -19.06 -0.30 -31.12
CA TYR A 78 -18.76 0.44 -29.89
C TYR A 78 -18.54 1.91 -30.24
N ASN A 79 -19.42 2.75 -29.72
CA ASN A 79 -19.32 4.20 -29.81
C ASN A 79 -17.89 4.67 -29.52
N THR A 80 -17.31 5.33 -30.52
CA THR A 80 -15.99 5.95 -30.54
C THR A 80 -15.91 7.05 -29.48
N GLY A 81 -15.30 6.72 -28.34
CA GLY A 81 -14.82 7.66 -27.34
C GLY A 81 -13.42 7.29 -26.91
N HIS A 82 -12.47 7.25 -27.86
CA HIS A 82 -11.03 7.05 -27.66
C HIS A 82 -10.65 6.00 -26.59
N THR A 83 -10.70 4.71 -26.94
CA THR A 83 -10.03 3.62 -26.20
C THR A 83 -8.55 3.63 -26.53
N THR A 84 -7.79 4.59 -26.02
CA THR A 84 -6.33 4.53 -26.08
C THR A 84 -5.83 3.46 -25.12
N GLU A 85 -4.97 2.57 -25.61
CA GLU A 85 -4.19 1.64 -24.79
C GLU A 85 -3.53 2.41 -23.62
N PRO A 86 -3.51 1.85 -22.39
CA PRO A 86 -2.87 2.52 -21.28
C PRO A 86 -1.43 2.94 -21.59
N GLU A 87 -1.03 4.13 -21.15
CA GLU A 87 0.35 4.59 -21.28
C GLU A 87 1.34 3.76 -20.45
N PHE A 88 0.85 3.12 -19.38
CA PHE A 88 1.60 2.19 -18.53
C PHE A 88 0.64 1.35 -17.68
N TYR A 89 1.19 0.36 -16.98
CA TYR A 89 0.47 -0.55 -16.11
C TYR A 89 0.99 -0.55 -14.67
N TYR A 90 0.06 -0.64 -13.71
CA TYR A 90 0.38 -1.18 -12.40
C TYR A 90 0.45 -2.69 -12.49
N VAL A 91 1.61 -3.25 -12.16
CA VAL A 91 1.92 -4.68 -12.26
C VAL A 91 1.58 -5.35 -10.93
N VAL A 92 0.80 -6.43 -11.00
CA VAL A 92 0.40 -7.24 -9.83
C VAL A 92 0.68 -8.72 -10.11
N PRO A 93 1.78 -9.28 -9.60
CA PRO A 93 2.00 -10.71 -9.61
C PRO A 93 1.04 -11.45 -8.67
N LEU A 94 0.52 -12.57 -9.16
CA LEU A 94 -0.35 -13.49 -8.43
C LEU A 94 0.42 -14.82 -8.31
N ALA A 95 0.73 -15.24 -7.10
CA ALA A 95 1.54 -16.44 -6.86
C ALA A 95 1.06 -17.24 -5.64
N GLY A 96 1.46 -18.51 -5.60
CA GLY A 96 1.04 -19.46 -4.57
C GLY A 96 0.44 -20.73 -5.19
N GLN A 97 -0.60 -21.28 -4.56
CA GLN A 97 -1.25 -22.51 -4.99
C GLN A 97 -2.72 -22.33 -5.40
N SER A 98 -3.53 -23.39 -5.27
CA SER A 98 -4.88 -23.50 -5.82
C SER A 98 -5.82 -22.36 -5.40
N ASN A 99 -5.79 -21.94 -4.13
CA ASN A 99 -6.61 -20.81 -3.68
C ASN A 99 -6.14 -19.46 -4.21
N GLY A 100 -4.91 -19.34 -4.72
CA GLY A 100 -4.41 -18.16 -5.43
C GLY A 100 -4.81 -18.06 -6.90
N MET A 101 -5.49 -19.07 -7.47
CA MET A 101 -5.78 -19.15 -8.90
C MET A 101 -7.19 -19.68 -9.22
N ALA A 102 -7.43 -20.03 -10.49
CA ALA A 102 -8.72 -20.46 -11.00
C ALA A 102 -9.13 -21.86 -10.53
N TYR A 103 -9.53 -21.97 -9.26
CA TYR A 103 -10.10 -23.18 -8.65
C TYR A 103 -11.58 -23.02 -8.27
N GLY A 104 -12.20 -21.86 -8.52
CA GLY A 104 -13.65 -21.70 -8.37
C GLY A 104 -14.38 -22.54 -9.41
N GLU A 105 -15.29 -23.40 -8.96
CA GLU A 105 -15.92 -24.39 -9.83
C GLU A 105 -17.24 -23.94 -10.45
N GLY A 106 -17.97 -23.02 -9.84
CA GLY A 106 -19.19 -22.48 -10.44
C GLY A 106 -18.94 -21.76 -11.77
N LEU A 107 -19.99 -21.69 -12.58
CA LEU A 107 -19.99 -21.25 -13.97
C LEU A 107 -19.39 -19.84 -14.16
N PRO A 108 -18.47 -19.63 -15.13
CA PRO A 108 -18.02 -18.30 -15.53
C PRO A 108 -19.13 -17.44 -16.16
N LEU A 109 -19.07 -16.13 -15.92
CA LEU A 109 -20.07 -15.14 -16.33
C LEU A 109 -19.42 -13.99 -17.14
N PRO A 110 -18.86 -14.28 -18.33
CA PRO A 110 -18.07 -13.33 -19.12
C PRO A 110 -18.88 -12.14 -19.66
N ASP A 111 -20.20 -12.26 -19.76
CA ASP A 111 -21.06 -11.12 -20.15
C ASP A 111 -21.32 -10.14 -18.99
N THR A 112 -21.01 -10.53 -17.75
CA THR A 112 -21.32 -9.74 -16.54
C THR A 112 -20.10 -9.63 -15.61
N PHE A 113 -20.05 -10.43 -14.53
CA PHE A 113 -19.05 -10.32 -13.46
C PHE A 113 -17.63 -10.63 -13.93
N ASP A 114 -17.50 -11.53 -14.91
CA ASP A 114 -16.22 -12.05 -15.40
C ASP A 114 -15.80 -11.37 -16.71
N SER A 115 -16.51 -10.31 -17.13
CA SER A 115 -16.21 -9.55 -18.34
C SER A 115 -14.77 -9.02 -18.37
N PRO A 116 -14.01 -9.23 -19.45
CA PRO A 116 -12.73 -8.56 -19.62
C PRO A 116 -12.88 -7.04 -19.65
N ASP A 117 -11.86 -6.31 -19.20
CA ASP A 117 -11.77 -4.86 -19.34
C ASP A 117 -10.58 -4.51 -20.27
N PRO A 118 -10.71 -3.56 -21.20
CA PRO A 118 -9.63 -3.20 -22.13
C PRO A 118 -8.35 -2.73 -21.43
N ARG A 119 -8.43 -2.18 -20.21
CA ARG A 119 -7.30 -1.70 -19.39
C ARG A 119 -6.74 -2.76 -18.45
N ILE A 120 -7.34 -3.94 -18.35
CA ILE A 120 -6.84 -5.05 -17.53
C ILE A 120 -6.24 -6.12 -18.44
N LYS A 121 -4.94 -6.33 -18.29
CA LYS A 121 -4.15 -7.26 -19.09
C LYS A 121 -3.49 -8.31 -18.19
N GLN A 122 -2.96 -9.36 -18.80
CA GLN A 122 -2.12 -10.36 -18.17
C GLN A 122 -0.93 -10.73 -19.06
N LEU A 123 0.14 -11.27 -18.47
CA LEU A 123 1.19 -11.92 -19.23
C LEU A 123 0.79 -13.33 -19.65
N ALA A 124 0.82 -13.61 -20.95
CA ALA A 124 0.48 -14.90 -21.52
C ALA A 124 1.45 -16.02 -21.10
N ARG A 125 0.91 -17.24 -20.97
CA ARG A 125 1.64 -18.51 -20.91
C ARG A 125 1.18 -19.54 -21.94
N ARG A 126 -0.14 -19.72 -22.09
CA ARG A 126 -0.74 -20.62 -23.09
C ARG A 126 -0.35 -20.22 -24.52
N SER A 127 -0.57 -21.14 -25.47
CA SER A 127 -0.36 -20.89 -26.89
C SER A 127 -1.46 -20.03 -27.54
N THR A 128 -2.60 -19.87 -26.87
CA THR A 128 -3.71 -19.02 -27.31
C THR A 128 -4.27 -18.19 -26.16
N VAL A 129 -4.83 -17.01 -26.48
CA VAL A 129 -5.39 -16.05 -25.51
C VAL A 129 -6.57 -16.64 -24.75
N THR A 130 -7.44 -17.36 -25.46
CA THR A 130 -8.54 -18.17 -24.93
C THR A 130 -8.46 -19.54 -25.59
N PRO A 131 -9.13 -20.60 -25.08
CA PRO A 131 -9.17 -21.89 -25.75
C PRO A 131 -9.73 -21.76 -27.18
N GLY A 132 -8.92 -22.12 -28.19
CA GLY A 132 -9.28 -21.99 -29.61
C GLY A 132 -9.27 -20.55 -30.14
N GLY A 133 -8.84 -19.57 -29.35
CA GLY A 133 -8.75 -18.16 -29.72
C GLY A 133 -7.45 -17.79 -30.45
N ALA A 134 -7.18 -16.48 -30.51
CA ALA A 134 -5.97 -15.95 -31.14
C ALA A 134 -4.69 -16.52 -30.50
N ALA A 135 -3.67 -16.77 -31.31
CA ALA A 135 -2.36 -17.23 -30.82
C ALA A 135 -1.69 -16.16 -29.95
N CYS A 136 -0.95 -16.60 -28.94
CA CYS A 136 -0.07 -15.76 -28.13
C CYS A 136 1.20 -16.50 -27.75
N THR A 137 2.25 -15.75 -27.44
CA THR A 137 3.55 -16.26 -27.01
C THR A 137 3.74 -15.99 -25.52
N TYR A 138 4.59 -16.77 -24.86
CA TYR A 138 4.97 -16.54 -23.47
C TYR A 138 5.38 -15.07 -23.23
N ASN A 139 4.79 -14.43 -22.21
CA ASN A 139 4.95 -13.02 -21.85
C ASN A 139 4.39 -11.98 -22.83
N ASP A 140 3.54 -12.36 -23.78
CA ASP A 140 2.71 -11.38 -24.50
C ASP A 140 1.72 -10.71 -23.55
N ILE A 141 1.46 -9.41 -23.76
CA ILE A 141 0.41 -8.68 -23.05
C ILE A 141 -0.91 -9.00 -23.74
N ILE A 142 -1.78 -9.74 -23.05
CA ILE A 142 -3.08 -10.18 -23.57
C ILE A 142 -4.22 -9.71 -22.64
N PRO A 143 -5.48 -9.67 -23.09
CA PRO A 143 -6.61 -9.43 -22.21
C PRO A 143 -6.62 -10.40 -21.01
N ALA A 144 -6.96 -9.87 -19.83
CA ALA A 144 -7.24 -10.69 -18.66
C ALA A 144 -8.72 -11.11 -18.62
N ASP A 145 -8.98 -12.35 -18.26
CA ASP A 145 -10.32 -12.87 -18.00
C ASP A 145 -10.35 -13.68 -16.69
N HIS A 146 -11.43 -14.42 -16.43
CA HIS A 146 -11.62 -15.20 -15.20
C HIS A 146 -10.64 -16.37 -15.02
N CYS A 147 -9.98 -16.83 -16.09
CA CYS A 147 -9.12 -18.02 -16.07
C CYS A 147 -7.71 -17.66 -16.57
N LEU A 148 -6.93 -17.02 -15.69
CA LEU A 148 -5.62 -16.47 -15.99
C LEU A 148 -4.57 -17.54 -16.37
N HIS A 149 -3.51 -17.10 -17.06
CA HIS A 149 -2.42 -17.93 -17.60
C HIS A 149 -1.38 -18.33 -16.51
N ASP A 150 -1.85 -18.91 -15.40
CA ASP A 150 -1.05 -19.48 -14.32
C ASP A 150 -0.19 -20.67 -14.80
N VAL A 151 0.73 -21.17 -13.96
CA VAL A 151 1.61 -22.31 -14.33
C VAL A 151 0.79 -23.56 -14.63
N GLN A 152 -0.32 -23.74 -13.92
CA GLN A 152 -1.30 -24.78 -14.20
C GLN A 152 -2.48 -24.20 -15.01
N ASP A 153 -2.72 -24.79 -16.18
CA ASP A 153 -3.83 -24.40 -17.05
C ASP A 153 -5.16 -25.02 -16.57
N MET A 154 -6.09 -24.16 -16.16
CA MET A 154 -7.42 -24.55 -15.68
C MET A 154 -8.52 -24.32 -16.73
N SER A 155 -8.15 -23.91 -17.95
CA SER A 155 -9.10 -23.46 -18.96
C SER A 155 -9.87 -24.57 -19.66
N SER A 156 -9.41 -25.83 -19.56
CA SER A 156 -10.11 -27.01 -20.09
C SER A 156 -11.09 -27.64 -19.10
N LEU A 157 -11.05 -27.26 -17.82
CA LEU A 157 -11.96 -27.78 -16.79
C LEU A 157 -13.30 -27.01 -16.85
N ASN A 158 -14.07 -27.25 -17.89
CA ASN A 158 -15.33 -26.54 -18.12
C ASN A 158 -16.44 -26.96 -17.15
N HIS A 159 -17.26 -25.99 -16.75
CA HIS A 159 -18.50 -26.27 -16.04
C HIS A 159 -19.48 -27.01 -16.98
N PRO A 160 -20.28 -28.01 -16.50
CA PRO A 160 -21.17 -28.77 -17.38
C PRO A 160 -22.25 -27.96 -18.10
N ASN A 161 -22.68 -26.85 -17.50
CA ASN A 161 -23.64 -25.92 -18.10
C ASN A 161 -22.97 -24.78 -18.89
N ALA A 162 -21.68 -24.89 -19.23
CA ALA A 162 -20.96 -23.86 -19.96
C ALA A 162 -21.34 -23.82 -21.44
N ASP A 163 -21.64 -22.61 -21.92
CA ASP A 163 -21.67 -22.30 -23.35
C ASP A 163 -20.29 -21.74 -23.76
N LEU A 164 -19.46 -22.60 -24.37
CA LEU A 164 -18.12 -22.22 -24.79
C LEU A 164 -18.11 -21.14 -25.88
N SER A 165 -19.19 -21.01 -26.66
CA SER A 165 -19.31 -19.94 -27.67
C SER A 165 -19.40 -18.55 -27.04
N LYS A 166 -19.78 -18.49 -25.75
CA LYS A 166 -19.83 -17.26 -24.94
C LYS A 166 -18.56 -17.05 -24.12
N GLY A 167 -17.54 -17.89 -24.29
CA GLY A 167 -16.31 -17.81 -23.50
C GLY A 167 -16.44 -18.33 -22.07
N GLN A 168 -17.44 -19.16 -21.75
CA GLN A 168 -17.65 -19.73 -20.41
C GLN A 168 -16.72 -20.93 -20.10
N TYR A 169 -15.45 -20.83 -20.49
CA TYR A 169 -14.50 -21.92 -20.37
C TYR A 169 -13.86 -21.99 -18.97
N GLY A 170 -13.42 -23.17 -18.56
CA GLY A 170 -12.58 -23.39 -17.38
C GLY A 170 -13.23 -23.12 -16.01
N CYS A 171 -12.35 -22.79 -15.07
CA CYS A 171 -12.65 -22.40 -13.69
C CYS A 171 -12.45 -20.89 -13.48
N VAL A 172 -12.89 -20.36 -12.34
CA VAL A 172 -12.84 -18.92 -12.03
C VAL A 172 -11.79 -18.63 -10.96
N GLY A 173 -10.94 -17.63 -11.22
CA GLY A 173 -9.94 -17.08 -10.29
C GLY A 173 -10.24 -15.63 -9.89
N GLN A 174 -9.67 -15.18 -8.78
CA GLN A 174 -9.92 -13.83 -8.24
C GLN A 174 -9.09 -12.71 -8.89
N GLY A 175 -8.09 -13.03 -9.69
CA GLY A 175 -7.14 -12.03 -10.22
C GLY A 175 -7.81 -10.92 -11.05
N LEU A 176 -8.72 -11.28 -11.96
CA LEU A 176 -9.53 -10.31 -12.72
C LEU A 176 -10.34 -9.40 -11.78
N HIS A 177 -10.97 -9.98 -10.76
CA HIS A 177 -11.85 -9.26 -9.85
C HIS A 177 -11.06 -8.31 -8.93
N ILE A 178 -9.86 -8.71 -8.49
CA ILE A 178 -8.91 -7.82 -7.81
C ILE A 178 -8.59 -6.63 -8.71
N ALA A 179 -8.20 -6.90 -9.97
CA ALA A 179 -7.84 -5.84 -10.92
C ALA A 179 -9.00 -4.89 -11.21
N LYS A 180 -10.23 -5.39 -11.40
CA LYS A 180 -11.43 -4.56 -11.59
C LYS A 180 -11.66 -3.61 -10.41
N LYS A 181 -11.51 -4.11 -9.18
CA LYS A 181 -11.66 -3.30 -7.96
C LYS A 181 -10.56 -2.25 -7.84
N LEU A 182 -9.33 -2.55 -8.26
CA LEU A 182 -8.23 -1.57 -8.30
C LEU A 182 -8.42 -0.53 -9.42
N LEU A 183 -8.95 -0.93 -10.57
CA LEU A 183 -9.12 -0.08 -11.75
C LEU A 183 -9.95 1.18 -11.46
N ALA A 184 -10.93 1.07 -10.54
CA ALA A 184 -11.77 2.17 -10.10
C ALA A 184 -11.00 3.32 -9.41
N PHE A 185 -9.77 3.06 -8.95
CA PHE A 185 -8.95 4.02 -8.20
C PHE A 185 -7.75 4.56 -8.98
N ILE A 186 -7.56 4.12 -10.23
CA ILE A 186 -6.46 4.57 -11.08
C ILE A 186 -6.97 5.31 -12.34
N PRO A 187 -6.27 6.36 -12.79
CA PRO A 187 -6.73 7.18 -13.91
C PRO A 187 -6.74 6.44 -15.23
N LYS A 188 -7.48 6.99 -16.20
CA LYS A 188 -7.72 6.37 -17.52
C LYS A 188 -6.47 6.05 -18.33
N ASN A 189 -5.38 6.80 -18.12
CA ASN A 189 -4.10 6.59 -18.81
C ASN A 189 -3.30 5.40 -18.25
N ALA A 190 -3.72 4.80 -17.13
CA ALA A 190 -3.07 3.63 -16.54
C ALA A 190 -3.96 2.39 -16.61
N GLY A 191 -3.34 1.22 -16.73
CA GLY A 191 -4.01 -0.09 -16.67
C GLY A 191 -3.51 -0.94 -15.49
N ILE A 192 -4.06 -2.15 -15.37
CA ILE A 192 -3.53 -3.20 -14.49
C ILE A 192 -2.95 -4.32 -15.36
N LEU A 193 -1.71 -4.71 -15.09
CA LEU A 193 -1.06 -5.87 -15.72
C LEU A 193 -0.86 -6.97 -14.68
N LEU A 194 -1.64 -8.03 -14.79
CA LEU A 194 -1.55 -9.22 -13.95
C LEU A 194 -0.39 -10.12 -14.40
N VAL A 195 0.34 -10.66 -13.44
CA VAL A 195 1.41 -11.63 -13.71
C VAL A 195 1.07 -12.96 -13.02
N PRO A 196 0.30 -13.85 -13.68
CA PRO A 196 -0.16 -15.11 -13.10
C PRO A 196 0.99 -16.15 -13.06
N CYS A 197 1.29 -16.63 -11.85
CA CYS A 197 2.41 -17.51 -11.50
C CYS A 197 2.01 -18.58 -10.47
N CYS A 198 0.71 -18.84 -10.27
CA CYS A 198 0.24 -19.82 -9.31
C CYS A 198 0.34 -21.25 -9.84
N ARG A 199 0.41 -22.22 -8.92
CA ARG A 199 0.36 -23.65 -9.22
C ARG A 199 -0.37 -24.43 -8.14
N GLY A 200 -1.52 -25.03 -8.45
CA GLY A 200 -2.25 -25.87 -7.50
C GLY A 200 -1.40 -27.00 -6.92
N GLY A 201 -1.57 -27.34 -5.65
CA GLY A 201 -0.79 -28.40 -4.99
C GLY A 201 0.71 -28.15 -4.89
N SER A 202 1.17 -26.91 -5.09
CA SER A 202 2.56 -26.53 -4.81
C SER A 202 2.78 -26.23 -3.33
N ALA A 203 4.02 -26.38 -2.86
CA ALA A 203 4.42 -26.16 -1.47
C ALA A 203 5.91 -25.77 -1.39
N PHE A 204 6.38 -25.36 -0.20
CA PHE A 204 7.82 -25.21 0.05
C PHE A 204 8.50 -26.51 0.49
N THR A 205 7.77 -27.37 1.18
CA THR A 205 8.34 -28.55 1.86
C THR A 205 8.12 -29.87 1.13
N SER A 206 7.36 -29.85 0.03
CA SER A 206 7.08 -31.03 -0.80
C SER A 206 6.69 -30.62 -2.22
N GLY A 207 6.71 -31.58 -3.14
CA GLY A 207 6.41 -31.34 -4.57
C GLY A 207 7.61 -31.65 -5.45
N ALA A 208 7.34 -31.82 -6.75
CA ALA A 208 8.37 -31.97 -7.76
C ALA A 208 8.98 -30.60 -8.07
N GLU A 209 10.31 -30.56 -8.21
CA GLU A 209 11.01 -29.33 -8.60
C GLU A 209 10.57 -28.84 -9.99
N GLY A 210 10.40 -29.78 -10.93
CA GLY A 210 10.10 -29.47 -12.32
C GLY A 210 11.31 -28.87 -13.05
N ALA A 211 11.04 -28.14 -14.13
CA ALA A 211 12.05 -27.40 -14.88
C ALA A 211 11.59 -25.98 -15.21
N PHE A 212 12.55 -25.12 -15.53
CA PHE A 212 12.33 -23.74 -15.96
C PHE A 212 13.02 -23.50 -17.31
N SER A 213 12.36 -22.74 -18.20
CA SER A 213 12.95 -22.22 -19.43
C SER A 213 12.60 -20.74 -19.56
N GLU A 214 13.53 -19.93 -20.07
CA GLU A 214 13.28 -18.51 -20.34
C GLU A 214 12.17 -18.29 -21.40
N SER A 215 11.96 -19.26 -22.30
CA SER A 215 11.00 -19.15 -23.41
C SER A 215 9.58 -19.63 -23.07
N SER A 216 9.40 -20.34 -21.96
CA SER A 216 8.10 -20.95 -21.60
C SER A 216 7.79 -20.96 -20.11
N GLY A 217 8.72 -20.50 -19.27
CA GLY A 217 8.59 -20.44 -17.82
C GLY A 217 8.73 -21.80 -17.14
N ALA A 218 8.16 -21.89 -15.94
CA ALA A 218 8.05 -23.15 -15.20
C ALA A 218 7.17 -24.17 -15.94
N THR A 219 7.61 -25.43 -15.92
CA THR A 219 6.82 -26.57 -16.42
C THR A 219 5.59 -26.84 -15.54
N ALA A 220 4.56 -27.46 -16.10
CA ALA A 220 3.34 -27.86 -15.37
C ALA A 220 3.62 -28.81 -14.18
N GLU A 221 4.72 -29.56 -14.21
CA GLU A 221 5.12 -30.45 -13.12
C GLU A 221 5.80 -29.74 -11.94
N SER A 222 6.29 -28.52 -12.15
CA SER A 222 6.93 -27.72 -11.10
C SER A 222 5.91 -27.45 -9.99
N SER A 223 6.17 -27.93 -8.78
CA SER A 223 5.28 -27.86 -7.62
C SER A 223 6.05 -27.54 -6.32
N LEU A 224 7.34 -27.20 -6.43
CA LEU A 224 8.19 -26.82 -5.30
C LEU A 224 8.56 -25.34 -5.37
N TRP A 225 8.16 -24.57 -4.37
CA TRP A 225 8.59 -23.19 -4.15
C TRP A 225 9.91 -23.15 -3.40
N GLY A 226 10.69 -22.09 -3.63
CA GLY A 226 11.97 -21.87 -2.95
C GLY A 226 12.93 -21.08 -3.83
N VAL A 227 13.90 -20.41 -3.22
CA VAL A 227 14.91 -19.63 -3.95
C VAL A 227 15.61 -20.50 -5.00
N GLY A 228 15.68 -20.00 -6.23
CA GLY A 228 16.30 -20.69 -7.38
C GLY A 228 15.48 -21.83 -7.98
N LYS A 229 14.33 -22.19 -7.39
CA LYS A 229 13.44 -23.24 -7.92
C LYS A 229 12.64 -22.74 -9.14
N PRO A 230 12.15 -23.63 -10.02
CA PRO A 230 11.43 -23.22 -11.21
C PRO A 230 10.24 -22.28 -10.99
N LEU A 231 9.41 -22.51 -9.95
CA LEU A 231 8.29 -21.62 -9.62
C LEU A 231 8.75 -20.24 -9.16
N TYR A 232 9.85 -20.16 -8.41
CA TYR A 232 10.46 -18.89 -8.02
C TYR A 232 11.04 -18.14 -9.21
N ASN A 233 11.78 -18.84 -10.08
CA ASN A 233 12.34 -18.24 -11.28
C ASN A 233 11.24 -17.75 -12.22
N ASP A 234 10.13 -18.48 -12.34
CA ASP A 234 8.96 -18.06 -13.11
C ASP A 234 8.31 -16.79 -12.54
N LEU A 235 8.08 -16.72 -11.22
CA LEU A 235 7.61 -15.51 -10.56
C LEU A 235 8.53 -14.31 -10.79
N LEU A 236 9.84 -14.49 -10.59
CA LEU A 236 10.85 -13.44 -10.74
C LEU A 236 10.95 -12.95 -12.19
N THR A 237 11.14 -13.87 -13.14
CA THR A 237 11.39 -13.52 -14.54
C THR A 237 10.14 -12.95 -15.22
N ARG A 238 8.94 -13.44 -14.90
CA ARG A 238 7.70 -12.85 -15.42
C ARG A 238 7.41 -11.47 -14.82
N THR A 239 7.74 -11.26 -13.54
CA THR A 239 7.63 -9.92 -12.94
C THR A 239 8.58 -8.94 -13.64
N LYS A 240 9.85 -9.34 -13.86
CA LYS A 240 10.81 -8.54 -14.63
C LYS A 240 10.32 -8.27 -16.05
N ALA A 241 9.85 -9.30 -16.75
CA ALA A 241 9.30 -9.16 -18.09
C ALA A 241 8.15 -8.14 -18.13
N ALA A 242 7.24 -8.14 -17.16
CA ALA A 242 6.17 -7.15 -17.06
C ALA A 242 6.71 -5.72 -16.86
N LEU A 243 7.76 -5.54 -16.07
CA LEU A 243 8.39 -4.23 -15.85
C LEU A 243 9.20 -3.75 -17.06
N ASP A 244 9.87 -4.67 -17.77
CA ASP A 244 10.65 -4.39 -18.97
C ASP A 244 9.80 -3.95 -20.17
N LYS A 245 8.52 -4.37 -20.23
CA LYS A 245 7.60 -3.95 -21.30
C LYS A 245 7.46 -2.43 -21.38
N ASN A 246 7.58 -1.73 -20.26
CA ASN A 246 7.49 -0.28 -20.22
C ASN A 246 8.16 0.25 -18.94
N PRO A 247 9.17 1.15 -19.02
CA PRO A 247 9.86 1.70 -17.85
C PRO A 247 8.94 2.50 -16.91
N LYS A 248 7.75 2.88 -17.38
CA LYS A 248 6.70 3.52 -16.59
C LYS A 248 5.87 2.55 -15.77
N ASN A 249 5.95 1.24 -16.03
CA ASN A 249 5.23 0.23 -15.27
C ASN A 249 5.68 0.25 -13.80
N VAL A 250 4.73 0.01 -12.89
CA VAL A 250 4.98 0.04 -11.45
C VAL A 250 4.57 -1.28 -10.83
N LEU A 251 5.51 -2.02 -10.24
CA LEU A 251 5.22 -3.17 -9.37
C LEU A 251 4.48 -2.69 -8.13
N LEU A 252 3.16 -2.91 -8.13
CA LEU A 252 2.25 -2.37 -7.13
C LEU A 252 2.31 -3.19 -5.84
N SER A 253 2.16 -4.50 -5.95
CA SER A 253 2.12 -5.48 -4.86
C SER A 253 2.33 -6.88 -5.41
N VAL A 254 2.65 -7.84 -4.54
CA VAL A 254 2.57 -9.28 -4.84
C VAL A 254 1.39 -9.85 -4.06
N VAL A 255 0.46 -10.53 -4.74
CA VAL A 255 -0.62 -11.30 -4.08
C VAL A 255 -0.14 -12.73 -3.93
N TRP A 256 -0.14 -13.21 -2.69
CA TRP A 256 0.41 -14.51 -2.32
C TRP A 256 -0.62 -15.34 -1.56
N MET A 257 -0.95 -16.53 -2.07
CA MET A 257 -1.86 -17.47 -1.40
C MET A 257 -1.27 -18.88 -1.45
N LEU A 258 -0.50 -19.23 -0.42
CA LEU A 258 0.14 -20.53 -0.25
C LEU A 258 0.03 -21.01 1.20
N GLY A 259 0.03 -22.32 1.39
CA GLY A 259 0.36 -22.96 2.66
C GLY A 259 -0.34 -24.30 2.85
N GLU A 260 -1.40 -24.57 2.09
CA GLU A 260 -2.28 -25.72 2.33
C GLU A 260 -1.55 -27.07 2.19
N PHE A 261 -0.68 -27.24 1.20
CA PHE A 261 0.08 -28.49 1.07
C PHE A 261 1.22 -28.59 2.09
N ASP A 262 1.77 -27.45 2.54
CA ASP A 262 2.74 -27.42 3.63
C ASP A 262 2.11 -27.82 4.98
N LEU A 263 0.81 -27.58 5.21
CA LEU A 263 0.09 -28.07 6.40
C LEU A 263 0.10 -29.61 6.49
N LYS A 264 0.15 -30.30 5.34
CA LYS A 264 0.17 -31.77 5.27
C LYS A 264 1.56 -32.36 5.53
N SER A 265 2.59 -31.52 5.47
CA SER A 265 3.98 -31.96 5.54
C SER A 265 4.44 -32.25 6.97
N ALA A 266 5.29 -33.26 7.13
CA ALA A 266 5.96 -33.53 8.41
C ALA A 266 6.96 -32.42 8.80
N THR A 267 7.41 -31.62 7.84
CA THR A 267 8.39 -30.54 8.03
C THR A 267 7.76 -29.14 7.94
N TYR A 268 6.44 -29.02 8.13
CA TYR A 268 5.69 -27.76 8.07
C TYR A 268 6.31 -26.61 8.89
N ALA A 269 7.02 -26.93 9.98
CA ALA A 269 7.72 -25.96 10.82
C ALA A 269 8.84 -25.18 10.10
N GLN A 270 9.32 -25.67 8.95
CA GLN A 270 10.31 -24.97 8.13
C GLN A 270 9.68 -23.85 7.28
N TYR A 271 8.36 -23.89 7.06
CA TYR A 271 7.63 -22.98 6.20
C TYR A 271 7.95 -21.49 6.44
N PRO A 272 7.91 -20.97 7.69
CA PRO A 272 8.06 -19.53 7.90
C PRO A 272 9.41 -18.99 7.43
N GLN A 273 10.49 -19.76 7.66
CA GLN A 273 11.82 -19.36 7.25
C GLN A 273 12.00 -19.48 5.73
N LEU A 274 11.47 -20.54 5.11
CA LEU A 274 11.53 -20.73 3.66
C LEU A 274 10.80 -19.62 2.91
N PHE A 275 9.59 -19.27 3.37
CA PHE A 275 8.81 -18.16 2.84
C PHE A 275 9.58 -16.83 2.97
N LEU A 276 10.06 -16.49 4.17
CA LEU A 276 10.77 -15.24 4.40
C LEU A 276 12.06 -15.13 3.57
N ASN A 277 12.81 -16.23 3.43
CA ASN A 277 13.99 -16.28 2.56
C ASN A 277 13.62 -15.97 1.10
N MET A 278 12.53 -16.55 0.61
CA MET A 278 12.05 -16.32 -0.75
C MET A 278 11.61 -14.87 -0.98
N VAL A 279 10.88 -14.27 -0.03
CA VAL A 279 10.46 -12.85 -0.09
C VAL A 279 11.68 -11.93 -0.13
N ASN A 280 12.65 -12.16 0.76
CA ASN A 280 13.86 -11.34 0.82
C ASN A 280 14.68 -11.47 -0.46
N GLN A 281 14.84 -12.68 -0.99
CA GLN A 281 15.58 -12.90 -2.22
C GLN A 281 14.86 -12.27 -3.43
N PHE A 282 13.54 -12.43 -3.54
CA PHE A 282 12.75 -11.79 -4.61
C PHE A 282 12.96 -10.27 -4.64
N ARG A 283 12.97 -9.63 -3.47
CA ARG A 283 13.23 -8.19 -3.35
C ARG A 283 14.66 -7.82 -3.73
N ALA A 284 15.65 -8.62 -3.30
CA ALA A 284 17.05 -8.42 -3.67
C ALA A 284 17.26 -8.53 -5.18
N ASP A 285 16.64 -9.53 -5.81
CA ASP A 285 16.75 -9.81 -7.25
C ASP A 285 16.00 -8.78 -8.12
N LEU A 286 15.14 -7.97 -7.51
CA LEU A 286 14.45 -6.82 -8.12
C LEU A 286 15.12 -5.47 -7.83
N SER A 287 16.29 -5.44 -7.19
CA SER A 287 16.99 -4.19 -6.86
C SER A 287 17.23 -3.29 -8.07
N ALA A 288 17.54 -3.86 -9.25
CA ALA A 288 17.69 -3.11 -10.50
C ALA A 288 16.40 -2.43 -10.99
N TYR A 289 15.24 -2.88 -10.51
CA TYR A 289 13.91 -2.37 -10.83
C TYR A 289 13.34 -1.48 -9.71
N ALA A 290 14.17 -1.06 -8.74
CA ALA A 290 13.70 -0.29 -7.58
C ALA A 290 12.89 0.95 -7.96
N ALA A 291 13.29 1.68 -9.01
CA ALA A 291 12.56 2.84 -9.50
C ALA A 291 11.13 2.51 -9.95
N GLN A 292 10.90 1.29 -10.46
CA GLN A 292 9.59 0.78 -10.88
C GLN A 292 8.84 0.05 -9.76
N CYS A 293 9.30 0.11 -8.51
CA CYS A 293 8.59 -0.47 -7.37
C CYS A 293 7.78 0.60 -6.63
N THR A 294 6.63 0.23 -6.05
CA THR A 294 5.92 1.10 -5.10
C THR A 294 6.88 1.60 -4.02
N GLY A 295 6.92 2.92 -3.80
CA GLY A 295 7.84 3.56 -2.86
C GLY A 295 9.28 3.69 -3.36
N GLY A 296 9.55 3.42 -4.64
CA GLY A 296 10.89 3.53 -5.24
C GLY A 296 11.88 2.49 -4.73
N ASN A 297 11.40 1.41 -4.11
CA ASN A 297 12.25 0.39 -3.50
C ASN A 297 11.53 -0.97 -3.46
N ALA A 298 12.18 -2.03 -3.95
CA ALA A 298 11.63 -3.39 -3.92
C ALA A 298 11.29 -3.87 -2.50
N SER A 299 12.04 -3.43 -1.48
CA SER A 299 11.77 -3.73 -0.07
C SER A 299 10.47 -3.13 0.46
N LEU A 300 9.92 -2.11 -0.23
CA LEU A 300 8.65 -1.48 0.13
C LEU A 300 7.45 -2.11 -0.57
N VAL A 301 7.66 -2.97 -1.58
CA VAL A 301 6.57 -3.66 -2.27
C VAL A 301 5.84 -4.58 -1.29
N PRO A 302 4.53 -4.36 -1.08
CA PRO A 302 3.77 -5.16 -0.13
C PRO A 302 3.51 -6.56 -0.68
N TRP A 303 3.71 -7.56 0.16
CA TRP A 303 3.24 -8.92 -0.04
C TRP A 303 1.89 -9.08 0.66
N ILE A 304 0.83 -9.22 -0.12
CA ILE A 304 -0.55 -9.36 0.33
C ILE A 304 -0.84 -10.86 0.44
N CYS A 305 -0.69 -11.38 1.64
CA CYS A 305 -0.76 -12.81 1.94
C CYS A 305 -2.19 -13.19 2.35
N GLY A 306 -2.92 -13.80 1.42
CA GLY A 306 -4.28 -14.28 1.67
C GLY A 306 -4.29 -15.53 2.54
N ASP A 307 -5.27 -15.58 3.42
CA ASP A 307 -5.65 -16.75 4.20
C ASP A 307 -6.25 -17.87 3.31
N THR A 308 -6.66 -18.98 3.93
CA THR A 308 -7.22 -20.16 3.25
C THR A 308 -8.66 -20.46 3.67
N THR A 309 -9.24 -21.56 3.17
CA THR A 309 -10.59 -21.96 3.56
C THR A 309 -10.61 -22.45 5.01
N TYR A 310 -11.77 -22.34 5.66
CA TYR A 310 -11.95 -22.70 7.07
C TYR A 310 -11.63 -24.19 7.34
N ILE A 311 -11.78 -25.07 6.33
CA ILE A 311 -11.52 -26.50 6.44
C ILE A 311 -10.06 -26.81 6.72
N TRP A 312 -9.13 -26.08 6.08
CA TRP A 312 -7.70 -26.29 6.31
C TRP A 312 -7.31 -26.00 7.75
N LYS A 313 -7.85 -24.92 8.34
CA LYS A 313 -7.64 -24.61 9.76
C LYS A 313 -8.28 -25.65 10.69
N GLN A 314 -9.47 -26.15 10.36
CA GLN A 314 -10.15 -27.18 11.15
C GLN A 314 -9.41 -28.52 11.13
N GLN A 315 -8.86 -28.91 9.98
CA GLN A 315 -8.15 -30.17 9.82
C GLN A 315 -6.72 -30.13 10.39
N TYR A 316 -6.04 -28.99 10.30
CA TYR A 316 -4.63 -28.82 10.66
C TYR A 316 -4.46 -27.76 11.77
N THR A 317 -5.15 -27.97 12.90
CA THR A 317 -5.23 -26.99 13.99
C THR A 317 -3.88 -26.64 14.61
N SER A 318 -2.91 -27.57 14.63
CA SER A 318 -1.57 -27.34 15.15
C SER A 318 -0.61 -26.76 14.12
N GLN A 319 -0.74 -27.14 12.85
CA GLN A 319 0.13 -26.67 11.77
C GLN A 319 -0.27 -25.29 11.26
N TYR A 320 -1.57 -24.98 11.24
CA TYR A 320 -2.10 -23.72 10.72
C TYR A 320 -1.48 -22.48 11.38
N PRO A 321 -1.40 -22.37 12.73
CA PRO A 321 -0.77 -21.23 13.38
C PRO A 321 0.70 -21.05 13.03
N VAL A 322 1.41 -22.11 12.61
CA VAL A 322 2.80 -22.02 12.19
C VAL A 322 2.91 -21.56 10.74
N VAL A 323 2.18 -22.20 9.83
CA VAL A 323 2.24 -21.91 8.38
C VAL A 323 1.63 -20.54 8.07
N TYR A 324 0.39 -20.27 8.50
CA TYR A 324 -0.29 -19.00 8.23
C TYR A 324 0.11 -17.90 9.22
N GLY A 325 0.60 -18.26 10.42
CA GLY A 325 1.23 -17.30 11.31
C GLY A 325 2.53 -16.70 10.75
N ALA A 326 3.15 -17.33 9.74
CA ALA A 326 4.30 -16.78 9.03
C ALA A 326 4.01 -15.41 8.37
N TYR A 327 2.75 -15.12 8.09
CA TYR A 327 2.30 -13.85 7.49
C TYR A 327 1.92 -12.77 8.51
N GLN A 328 1.70 -13.16 9.77
CA GLN A 328 1.16 -12.27 10.81
C GLN A 328 2.27 -11.54 11.56
N ASN A 329 1.99 -10.30 11.98
CA ASN A 329 2.95 -9.45 12.71
C ASN A 329 4.25 -9.21 11.92
N LYS A 330 4.13 -9.06 10.59
CA LYS A 330 5.23 -8.84 9.64
C LYS A 330 5.09 -7.55 8.85
N GLU A 331 4.32 -6.59 9.37
CA GLU A 331 4.03 -5.31 8.72
C GLU A 331 5.31 -4.48 8.53
N ALA A 332 6.28 -4.61 9.45
CA ALA A 332 7.60 -4.01 9.31
C ALA A 332 8.35 -4.51 8.06
N GLN A 333 8.18 -5.79 7.73
CA GLN A 333 8.68 -6.42 6.50
C GLN A 333 7.76 -6.21 5.29
N LYS A 334 6.71 -5.37 5.40
CA LYS A 334 5.70 -5.15 4.34
C LYS A 334 5.03 -6.45 3.88
N ILE A 335 4.79 -7.36 4.81
CA ILE A 335 4.02 -8.59 4.61
C ILE A 335 2.74 -8.42 5.41
N TYR A 336 1.59 -8.57 4.74
CA TYR A 336 0.28 -8.27 5.29
C TYR A 336 -0.63 -9.47 5.17
N PHE A 337 -1.08 -10.00 6.30
CA PHE A 337 -2.05 -11.08 6.35
C PHE A 337 -3.46 -10.57 6.06
N VAL A 338 -4.16 -11.20 5.12
CA VAL A 338 -5.54 -10.88 4.76
C VAL A 338 -6.45 -12.02 5.20
N PRO A 339 -7.30 -11.83 6.22
CA PRO A 339 -8.21 -12.88 6.68
C PRO A 339 -9.31 -13.13 5.65
N LEU A 340 -9.51 -14.40 5.28
CA LEU A 340 -10.45 -14.81 4.22
C LEU A 340 -11.41 -15.91 4.67
N MET A 341 -11.21 -16.53 5.83
CA MET A 341 -12.03 -17.66 6.29
C MET A 341 -13.49 -17.30 6.60
N THR A 342 -13.77 -16.09 7.06
CA THR A 342 -15.13 -15.67 7.47
C THR A 342 -15.48 -14.27 7.01
N ASP A 343 -16.76 -14.02 6.79
CA ASP A 343 -17.33 -12.68 6.57
C ASP A 343 -17.34 -11.83 7.86
N GLU A 344 -17.86 -10.60 7.79
CA GLU A 344 -17.92 -9.67 8.93
C GLU A 344 -18.86 -10.14 10.05
N LYS A 345 -19.74 -11.13 9.76
CA LYS A 345 -20.69 -11.72 10.72
C LYS A 345 -20.17 -13.03 11.31
N GLY A 346 -18.96 -13.45 10.91
CA GLY A 346 -18.36 -14.71 11.35
C GLY A 346 -18.87 -15.94 10.59
N ALA A 347 -19.64 -15.77 9.51
CA ALA A 347 -20.03 -16.89 8.66
C ALA A 347 -18.87 -17.30 7.77
N ASN A 348 -18.71 -18.61 7.54
CA ASN A 348 -17.63 -19.12 6.71
C ASN A 348 -17.74 -18.60 5.28
N THR A 349 -16.61 -18.20 4.71
CA THR A 349 -16.52 -17.84 3.30
C THR A 349 -16.81 -19.08 2.44
N PRO A 350 -17.71 -18.97 1.46
CA PRO A 350 -18.12 -20.11 0.63
C PRO A 350 -16.98 -20.82 -0.09
N THR A 351 -17.02 -22.15 -0.02
CA THR A 351 -16.13 -23.07 -0.74
C THR A 351 -16.85 -23.72 -1.92
N ASN A 352 -16.16 -24.55 -2.70
CA ASN A 352 -16.80 -25.35 -3.77
C ASN A 352 -17.72 -26.46 -3.24
N LEU A 353 -18.00 -26.54 -1.93
CA LEU A 353 -19.07 -27.41 -1.45
C LEU A 353 -20.39 -27.01 -2.12
N PRO A 354 -21.15 -27.95 -2.71
CA PRO A 354 -22.43 -27.64 -3.36
C PRO A 354 -23.42 -26.86 -2.48
N ALA A 355 -23.40 -27.08 -1.16
CA ALA A 355 -24.25 -26.37 -0.22
C ALA A 355 -23.83 -24.90 0.02
N GLU A 356 -22.56 -24.57 -0.23
CA GLU A 356 -22.00 -23.23 -0.04
C GLU A 356 -21.92 -22.44 -1.35
N ASP A 357 -21.91 -23.12 -2.49
CA ASP A 357 -21.94 -22.53 -3.83
C ASP A 357 -23.18 -22.99 -4.61
N PRO A 358 -24.38 -22.51 -4.23
CA PRO A 358 -25.63 -22.86 -4.89
C PRO A 358 -25.80 -22.14 -6.24
N ASP A 359 -26.69 -22.66 -7.08
CA ASP A 359 -27.15 -21.98 -8.28
C ASP A 359 -27.86 -20.66 -7.92
N LEU A 360 -27.65 -19.62 -8.74
CA LEU A 360 -28.29 -18.31 -8.62
C LEU A 360 -28.96 -17.98 -9.96
N ALA A 361 -30.20 -18.41 -10.11
CA ALA A 361 -30.95 -18.33 -11.38
C ALA A 361 -31.05 -16.88 -11.91
N GLU A 362 -31.27 -15.90 -11.04
CA GLU A 362 -31.36 -14.49 -11.42
C GLU A 362 -30.07 -13.93 -12.03
N ALA A 363 -28.92 -14.51 -11.66
CA ALA A 363 -27.61 -14.14 -12.17
C ALA A 363 -27.16 -15.01 -13.36
N GLY A 364 -27.98 -15.98 -13.79
CA GLY A 364 -27.58 -16.99 -14.79
C GLY A 364 -26.41 -17.86 -14.32
N TYR A 365 -26.23 -18.00 -13.00
CA TYR A 365 -25.10 -18.70 -12.40
C TYR A 365 -25.49 -20.11 -11.96
N TYR A 366 -24.71 -21.08 -12.39
CA TYR A 366 -24.76 -22.44 -11.86
C TYR A 366 -23.54 -22.66 -10.97
N GLY A 367 -23.77 -23.08 -9.73
CA GLY A 367 -22.73 -23.30 -8.75
C GLY A 367 -22.05 -24.65 -8.90
N ALA A 368 -21.19 -24.97 -7.94
CA ALA A 368 -20.32 -26.14 -7.97
C ALA A 368 -21.08 -27.49 -7.96
N ALA A 369 -22.37 -27.50 -7.64
CA ALA A 369 -23.19 -28.72 -7.56
C ALA A 369 -23.24 -29.54 -8.87
N SER A 370 -23.15 -28.87 -10.02
CA SER A 370 -23.20 -29.54 -11.32
C SER A 370 -21.92 -30.33 -11.65
N ARG A 371 -20.81 -30.08 -10.94
CA ARG A 371 -19.53 -30.75 -11.20
C ARG A 371 -19.42 -32.13 -10.57
N SER A 372 -18.69 -33.02 -11.24
CA SER A 372 -18.44 -34.41 -10.85
C SER A 372 -16.97 -34.80 -11.10
N ASN A 373 -16.62 -36.08 -10.86
CA ASN A 373 -15.23 -36.56 -10.94
C ASN A 373 -14.52 -36.34 -12.28
N GLY A 374 -15.26 -36.14 -13.37
CA GLY A 374 -14.67 -35.85 -14.68
C GLY A 374 -14.32 -34.38 -14.92
N ASN A 375 -14.80 -33.46 -14.08
CA ASN A 375 -14.71 -32.01 -14.37
C ASN A 375 -14.55 -31.11 -13.13
N TRP A 376 -14.57 -31.63 -11.89
CA TRP A 376 -14.17 -30.86 -10.71
C TRP A 376 -12.66 -30.72 -10.60
N THR A 377 -12.20 -29.81 -9.75
CA THR A 377 -10.78 -29.54 -9.51
C THR A 377 -10.15 -30.54 -8.53
N SER A 378 -10.92 -31.00 -7.55
CA SER A 378 -10.51 -31.95 -6.50
C SER A 378 -11.73 -32.63 -5.90
N SER A 379 -11.56 -33.85 -5.38
CA SER A 379 -12.61 -34.52 -4.59
C SER A 379 -12.90 -33.81 -3.27
N ASP A 380 -11.90 -33.13 -2.70
CA ASP A 380 -12.03 -32.41 -1.43
C ASP A 380 -12.56 -30.98 -1.68
N ARG A 381 -13.83 -30.89 -2.09
CA ARG A 381 -14.46 -29.65 -2.60
C ARG A 381 -14.27 -28.44 -1.66
N ALA A 382 -14.35 -28.67 -0.35
CA ALA A 382 -14.29 -27.64 0.67
C ALA A 382 -12.89 -27.00 0.86
N THR A 383 -11.87 -27.55 0.22
CA THR A 383 -10.48 -27.05 0.29
C THR A 383 -10.25 -25.82 -0.58
N HIS A 384 -11.21 -25.46 -1.44
CA HIS A 384 -11.10 -24.35 -2.38
C HIS A 384 -12.26 -23.37 -2.25
N PHE A 385 -11.98 -22.06 -2.29
CA PHE A 385 -13.00 -21.02 -2.36
C PHE A 385 -13.83 -21.12 -3.65
N SER A 386 -15.13 -20.83 -3.54
CA SER A 386 -16.07 -20.87 -4.67
C SER A 386 -15.82 -19.75 -5.70
N SER A 387 -16.37 -19.91 -6.91
CA SER A 387 -16.34 -18.83 -7.92
C SER A 387 -17.01 -17.56 -7.39
N TRP A 388 -18.12 -17.70 -6.66
CA TRP A 388 -18.83 -16.57 -6.08
C TRP A 388 -18.00 -15.84 -5.01
N ALA A 389 -17.33 -16.58 -4.12
CA ALA A 389 -16.43 -15.99 -3.13
C ALA A 389 -15.26 -15.23 -3.77
N ARG A 390 -14.71 -15.75 -4.87
CA ARG A 390 -13.62 -15.11 -5.64
C ARG A 390 -14.04 -13.79 -6.28
N ARG A 391 -15.27 -13.70 -6.79
CA ARG A 391 -15.87 -12.45 -7.32
C ARG A 391 -16.15 -11.40 -6.24
N GLY A 392 -16.54 -11.85 -5.05
CA GLY A 392 -16.90 -11.01 -3.91
C GLY A 392 -15.77 -10.91 -2.88
N ILE A 393 -16.05 -11.43 -1.68
CA ILE A 393 -15.26 -11.22 -0.46
C ILE A 393 -13.76 -11.44 -0.60
N ILE A 394 -13.32 -12.43 -1.38
CA ILE A 394 -11.88 -12.72 -1.56
C ILE A 394 -11.19 -11.57 -2.29
N SER A 395 -11.73 -11.16 -3.44
CA SER A 395 -11.16 -10.06 -4.21
C SER A 395 -11.39 -8.71 -3.54
N ASP A 396 -12.50 -8.53 -2.82
CA ASP A 396 -12.76 -7.33 -2.00
C ASP A 396 -11.66 -7.10 -0.97
N ARG A 397 -11.34 -8.13 -0.18
CA ARG A 397 -10.35 -8.01 0.89
C ARG A 397 -8.93 -7.90 0.35
N LEU A 398 -8.58 -8.66 -0.68
CA LEU A 398 -7.25 -8.57 -1.31
C LEU A 398 -7.03 -7.22 -1.99
N ALA A 399 -8.00 -6.71 -2.76
CA ALA A 399 -7.91 -5.39 -3.37
C ALA A 399 -7.85 -4.27 -2.31
N THR A 400 -8.66 -4.39 -1.24
CA THR A 400 -8.61 -3.44 -0.12
C THR A 400 -7.25 -3.41 0.54
N ALA A 401 -6.62 -4.56 0.79
CA ALA A 401 -5.27 -4.63 1.34
C ALA A 401 -4.22 -3.99 0.41
N ILE A 402 -4.32 -4.22 -0.91
CA ILE A 402 -3.46 -3.54 -1.89
C ILE A 402 -3.67 -2.01 -1.82
N LEU A 403 -4.92 -1.53 -1.81
CA LEU A 403 -5.21 -0.10 -1.72
C LEU A 403 -4.68 0.51 -0.42
N MET A 404 -4.81 -0.21 0.70
CA MET A 404 -4.33 0.24 2.01
C MET A 404 -2.81 0.37 2.09
N HIS A 405 -2.06 -0.49 1.40
CA HIS A 405 -0.60 -0.60 1.55
C HIS A 405 0.21 -0.10 0.34
N ALA A 406 -0.42 0.10 -0.82
CA ALA A 406 0.20 0.65 -2.01
C ALA A 406 -0.66 1.71 -2.73
N GLY A 407 -1.99 1.68 -2.58
CA GLY A 407 -2.93 2.53 -3.33
C GLY A 407 -3.25 3.90 -2.72
N LYS A 408 -2.65 4.28 -1.58
CA LYS A 408 -2.84 5.60 -0.95
C LYS A 408 -1.85 6.68 -1.42
N THR A 409 -0.95 6.35 -2.34
CA THR A 409 0.05 7.30 -2.81
C THR A 409 -0.54 8.24 -3.86
N VAL A 410 -0.11 9.51 -3.85
CA VAL A 410 -0.51 10.49 -4.88
C VAL A 410 -0.13 10.02 -6.27
N ALA A 411 1.00 9.33 -6.42
CA ALA A 411 1.44 8.73 -7.67
C ALA A 411 0.45 7.68 -8.19
N PHE A 412 -0.08 6.84 -7.29
CA PHE A 412 -1.13 5.86 -7.61
C PHE A 412 -2.44 6.54 -8.07
N LEU A 413 -2.94 7.49 -7.28
CA LEU A 413 -4.22 8.17 -7.57
C LEU A 413 -4.16 9.06 -8.82
N LYS A 414 -2.99 9.65 -9.13
CA LYS A 414 -2.78 10.49 -10.31
C LYS A 414 -2.26 9.73 -11.53
N GLY A 415 -1.96 8.43 -11.40
CA GLY A 415 -1.36 7.62 -12.48
C GLY A 415 -0.10 8.26 -13.05
N ALA A 416 0.76 8.76 -12.15
CA ALA A 416 2.07 9.23 -12.53
C ALA A 416 3.01 8.01 -12.49
N PRO A 417 3.60 7.62 -13.63
CA PRO A 417 4.61 6.59 -13.61
C PRO A 417 5.89 7.11 -12.95
N ALA A 418 6.70 6.17 -12.50
CA ALA A 418 7.98 6.47 -11.92
C ALA A 418 8.91 7.23 -12.94
N PRO A 419 9.94 7.94 -12.47
CA PRO A 419 10.61 7.65 -11.23
C PRO A 419 9.82 8.30 -10.10
N PHE A 420 9.69 7.60 -8.98
CA PHE A 420 9.71 8.29 -7.70
C PHE A 420 11.09 8.97 -7.61
N SER A 421 11.33 9.99 -8.44
CA SER A 421 12.65 10.56 -8.65
C SER A 421 12.89 11.53 -7.52
N VAL A 422 13.85 11.14 -6.69
CA VAL A 422 14.99 12.01 -6.38
C VAL A 422 15.14 13.04 -7.50
N LEU A 423 14.99 14.32 -7.17
CA LEU A 423 15.43 15.42 -8.02
C LEU A 423 16.87 15.11 -8.46
N ALA A 424 17.05 14.72 -9.71
CA ALA A 424 18.33 14.81 -10.38
C ALA A 424 18.61 16.30 -10.53
N ILE A 425 19.47 16.83 -9.67
CA ILE A 425 20.09 18.14 -9.87
C ILE A 425 21.05 17.97 -11.07
N PRO A 426 21.11 18.90 -12.02
CA PRO A 426 22.13 18.90 -13.07
C PRO A 426 23.53 18.84 -12.42
N PRO A 427 24.57 18.33 -13.10
CA PRO A 427 25.92 18.42 -12.55
C PRO A 427 26.26 19.90 -12.35
N ALA A 428 26.30 20.34 -11.09
CA ALA A 428 26.91 21.59 -10.72
C ALA A 428 28.41 21.41 -10.90
N THR A 429 28.92 22.01 -11.97
CA THR A 429 30.29 22.49 -12.07
C THR A 429 30.76 23.07 -10.73
N ALA A 430 31.78 22.44 -10.15
CA ALA A 430 32.66 23.02 -9.15
C ALA A 430 34.05 22.40 -9.39
N GLY A 431 35.17 23.12 -9.41
CA GLY A 431 35.44 24.55 -9.42
C GLY A 431 36.54 24.77 -10.48
N SER A 432 37.42 25.76 -10.42
CA SER A 432 37.79 26.81 -9.49
C SER A 432 38.75 27.72 -10.28
N ASP A 433 39.12 28.88 -9.75
CA ASP A 433 40.31 29.61 -10.21
C ASP A 433 41.46 28.66 -10.52
N SER A 434 42.09 28.82 -11.68
CA SER A 434 43.55 28.79 -11.78
C SER A 434 44.03 29.46 -13.05
N THR A 435 45.09 30.24 -12.89
CA THR A 435 45.88 30.88 -13.93
C THR A 435 46.49 29.88 -14.91
N THR A 436 46.29 30.18 -16.21
CA THR A 436 47.20 30.05 -17.37
C THR A 436 47.58 28.67 -17.95
N THR A 437 47.07 28.47 -19.18
CA THR A 437 47.66 27.97 -20.46
C THR A 437 48.15 26.53 -20.68
N GLU A 438 47.62 25.98 -21.79
CA GLU A 438 48.12 25.01 -22.79
C GLU A 438 48.17 23.48 -22.51
N SER A 439 47.70 22.74 -23.53
CA SER A 439 47.58 21.27 -23.74
C SER A 439 48.94 20.54 -23.84
N PRO A 440 49.07 19.18 -23.94
CA PRO A 440 48.07 18.11 -24.17
C PRO A 440 48.16 16.82 -23.27
N GLN A 441 47.14 15.95 -23.37
CA GLN A 441 47.08 14.52 -22.94
C GLN A 441 48.21 13.66 -23.60
N PRO A 442 48.51 12.37 -23.23
CA PRO A 442 47.76 11.39 -22.41
C PRO A 442 48.56 10.38 -21.51
N SER A 443 47.88 9.75 -20.53
CA SER A 443 48.08 8.31 -20.19
C SER A 443 47.02 7.77 -19.22
N THR A 444 46.46 6.60 -19.56
CA THR A 444 45.43 5.77 -18.90
C THR A 444 46.01 4.86 -17.77
N PRO A 445 45.22 4.08 -17.00
CA PRO A 445 45.23 4.11 -15.52
C PRO A 445 45.49 2.75 -14.83
N ALA A 446 45.58 2.75 -13.49
CA ALA A 446 45.44 1.55 -12.63
C ALA A 446 45.02 1.97 -11.19
N PRO A 447 44.45 1.08 -10.35
CA PRO A 447 43.14 1.29 -9.72
C PRO A 447 43.16 1.41 -8.19
N GLN A 448 42.09 1.97 -7.61
CA GLN A 448 41.81 1.89 -6.17
C GLN A 448 40.53 1.07 -5.87
N PRO A 449 40.48 0.30 -4.77
CA PRO A 449 39.43 -0.67 -4.48
C PRO A 449 38.26 -0.08 -3.66
N GLY A 450 37.05 -0.50 -4.05
CA GLY A 450 35.92 -0.92 -3.20
C GLY A 450 35.49 -0.07 -2.01
N ALA A 451 34.35 0.61 -2.15
CA ALA A 451 33.50 1.02 -1.02
C ALA A 451 32.21 0.19 -1.02
N GLY A 452 32.03 -0.63 0.02
CA GLY A 452 30.83 -1.42 0.27
C GLY A 452 29.65 -0.57 0.78
N THR A 453 28.45 -1.01 0.43
CA THR A 453 27.15 -0.50 0.88
C THR A 453 26.85 -0.99 2.31
N GLN A 454 26.76 -0.09 3.28
CA GLN A 454 26.26 -0.39 4.63
C GLN A 454 24.72 -0.45 4.65
N SER A 455 24.17 -1.56 5.14
CA SER A 455 22.75 -1.74 5.47
C SER A 455 22.34 -0.91 6.69
N SER A 456 21.15 -0.30 6.69
CA SER A 456 20.59 0.39 7.86
C SER A 456 20.35 -0.60 9.02
N PRO A 457 20.78 -0.29 10.26
CA PRO A 457 20.59 -1.17 11.42
C PRO A 457 19.11 -1.27 11.84
N ALA A 458 18.71 -2.42 12.40
CA ALA A 458 17.40 -2.60 13.03
C ALA A 458 17.24 -1.60 14.20
N ARG A 459 16.03 -1.08 14.45
CA ARG A 459 15.75 -0.06 15.47
C ARG A 459 14.62 -0.47 16.42
N THR A 460 14.62 0.09 17.63
CA THR A 460 13.55 -0.01 18.63
C THR A 460 12.95 1.38 18.87
N THR A 461 11.62 1.48 18.87
CA THR A 461 10.91 2.74 19.12
C THR A 461 10.78 3.01 20.63
N ALA A 462 11.31 4.14 21.08
CA ALA A 462 11.23 4.59 22.47
C ALA A 462 9.97 5.43 22.75
N VAL A 463 9.56 6.26 21.79
CA VAL A 463 8.37 7.11 21.87
C VAL A 463 7.71 7.17 20.50
N ALA A 464 6.38 7.10 20.44
CA ALA A 464 5.63 7.30 19.22
C ALA A 464 4.30 8.01 19.46
N TYR A 465 4.05 9.05 18.66
CA TYR A 465 2.72 9.52 18.33
C TYR A 465 2.46 9.25 16.86
N ARG A 466 1.29 8.71 16.52
CA ARG A 466 0.80 8.53 15.16
C ARG A 466 -0.69 8.90 15.09
N ALA A 467 -1.07 9.76 14.16
CA ALA A 467 -2.46 10.23 14.01
C ALA A 467 -3.44 9.13 13.55
N ASP A 468 -2.96 8.05 12.95
CA ASP A 468 -3.73 6.88 12.52
C ASP A 468 -3.76 5.73 13.53
N ALA A 469 -2.86 5.70 14.51
CA ALA A 469 -2.87 4.72 15.57
C ALA A 469 -3.85 5.14 16.68
N GLN A 470 -4.57 4.18 17.27
CA GLN A 470 -5.48 4.44 18.41
C GLN A 470 -6.41 5.64 18.16
N GLU A 471 -6.93 5.74 16.92
CA GLU A 471 -7.77 6.86 16.47
C GLU A 471 -7.14 8.26 16.64
N GLY A 472 -5.81 8.35 16.76
CA GLY A 472 -5.05 9.58 17.03
C GLY A 472 -5.14 10.08 18.47
N LYS A 473 -5.69 9.28 19.40
CA LYS A 473 -5.89 9.66 20.80
C LYS A 473 -4.57 9.64 21.57
N LEU A 474 -4.15 10.83 22.02
CA LEU A 474 -2.90 11.05 22.77
C LEU A 474 -2.75 10.10 23.98
N LYS A 475 -3.78 10.02 24.83
CA LYS A 475 -3.74 9.24 26.08
C LYS A 475 -3.53 7.74 25.85
N GLU A 476 -4.13 7.19 24.80
CA GLU A 476 -4.00 5.76 24.46
C GLU A 476 -2.62 5.41 23.91
N GLN A 477 -1.88 6.42 23.43
CA GLN A 477 -0.50 6.31 22.96
C GLN A 477 0.54 6.74 24.00
N GLY A 478 0.14 6.91 25.27
CA GLY A 478 1.03 7.30 26.36
C GLY A 478 1.34 8.80 26.48
N TRP A 479 0.67 9.64 25.69
CA TRP A 479 0.85 11.09 25.74
C TRP A 479 -0.13 11.77 26.69
N THR A 480 0.33 12.79 27.37
CA THR A 480 -0.50 13.72 28.13
C THR A 480 -1.12 14.74 27.17
N GLY A 481 -2.42 14.99 27.35
CA GLY A 481 -3.23 15.85 26.47
C GLY A 481 -2.73 17.29 26.37
N ALA A 482 -3.26 18.03 25.40
CA ALA A 482 -2.87 19.42 25.13
C ALA A 482 -3.49 20.40 26.14
N ASP A 483 -2.69 21.30 26.73
CA ASP A 483 -3.19 22.52 27.41
C ASP A 483 -3.93 23.49 26.44
N GLY A 484 -3.95 23.17 25.14
CA GLY A 484 -4.74 23.85 24.11
C GLY A 484 -5.80 22.95 23.47
N LYS A 485 -6.25 23.31 22.27
CA LYS A 485 -7.20 22.51 21.52
C LYS A 485 -6.45 21.52 20.62
N ALA A 486 -6.57 20.22 20.92
CA ALA A 486 -6.10 19.15 20.07
C ALA A 486 -7.28 18.34 19.53
N SER A 487 -7.34 18.14 18.22
CA SER A 487 -8.38 17.34 17.56
C SER A 487 -7.81 16.56 16.38
N VAL A 488 -8.22 15.30 16.23
CA VAL A 488 -7.85 14.50 15.08
C VAL A 488 -8.74 14.90 13.91
N VAL A 489 -8.10 15.25 12.79
CA VAL A 489 -8.74 15.65 11.54
C VAL A 489 -8.30 14.71 10.43
N ASN A 490 -9.15 14.58 9.41
CA ASN A 490 -8.73 13.95 8.15
C ASN A 490 -7.97 15.00 7.33
N ASP A 491 -6.78 14.66 6.86
CA ASP A 491 -6.02 15.46 5.91
C ASP A 491 -5.52 14.51 4.82
N SER A 492 -6.08 14.64 3.61
CA SER A 492 -5.79 13.73 2.49
C SER A 492 -4.37 13.86 1.93
N ALA A 493 -3.64 14.91 2.31
CA ALA A 493 -2.24 15.08 1.96
C ALA A 493 -1.29 14.44 3.01
N ALA A 494 -1.80 14.08 4.19
CA ALA A 494 -1.07 13.28 5.18
C ALA A 494 -0.89 11.85 4.65
N GLU A 495 0.24 11.21 4.92
CA GLU A 495 0.52 9.83 4.47
C GLU A 495 -0.43 8.80 5.10
N SER A 496 -0.81 9.04 6.34
CA SER A 496 -1.76 8.28 7.16
C SER A 496 -3.22 8.64 6.87
N GLY A 497 -3.47 9.73 6.13
CA GLY A 497 -4.80 10.30 5.90
C GLY A 497 -5.40 11.02 7.12
N LYS A 498 -4.68 11.03 8.25
CA LYS A 498 -5.08 11.70 9.49
C LYS A 498 -3.99 12.63 9.98
N ALA A 499 -4.39 13.64 10.73
CA ALA A 499 -3.48 14.52 11.44
C ALA A 499 -4.11 14.96 12.75
N MET A 500 -3.29 15.20 13.76
CA MET A 500 -3.71 15.96 14.92
C MET A 500 -3.55 17.44 14.63
N ARG A 501 -4.67 18.15 14.58
CA ARG A 501 -4.67 19.61 14.61
C ARG A 501 -4.51 20.07 16.05
N VAL A 502 -3.49 20.88 16.30
CA VAL A 502 -3.25 21.53 17.59
C VAL A 502 -3.20 23.03 17.40
N GLU A 503 -3.92 23.75 18.25
CA GLU A 503 -4.00 25.21 18.23
C GLU A 503 -4.31 25.75 19.63
N LYS A 504 -4.03 27.03 19.87
CA LYS A 504 -4.46 27.70 21.10
C LYS A 504 -5.99 27.70 21.20
N VAL A 505 -6.52 27.67 22.42
CA VAL A 505 -7.96 27.85 22.65
C VAL A 505 -8.36 29.27 22.24
N GLN A 506 -9.44 29.41 21.49
CA GLN A 506 -9.91 30.71 21.03
C GLN A 506 -10.11 31.67 22.21
N GLY A 507 -9.48 32.85 22.15
CA GLY A 507 -9.52 33.85 23.22
C GLY A 507 -8.54 33.62 24.37
N GLN A 508 -7.70 32.58 24.31
CA GLN A 508 -6.63 32.33 25.28
C GLN A 508 -5.26 32.36 24.59
N GLN A 509 -4.30 32.99 25.26
CA GLN A 509 -2.91 33.04 24.78
C GLN A 509 -2.03 31.94 25.36
N THR A 510 -2.53 31.14 26.31
CA THR A 510 -1.78 30.04 26.94
C THR A 510 -1.15 29.12 25.89
N ALA A 511 0.15 28.86 26.02
CA ALA A 511 0.86 27.90 25.20
C ALA A 511 0.25 26.50 25.35
N TRP A 512 0.05 25.80 24.23
CA TRP A 512 -0.37 24.40 24.28
C TRP A 512 0.84 23.50 24.49
N LYS A 513 0.65 22.38 25.20
CA LYS A 513 1.72 21.45 25.58
C LYS A 513 1.24 20.02 25.48
N ILE A 514 1.96 19.18 24.74
CA ILE A 514 1.72 17.75 24.62
C ILE A 514 3.00 17.05 25.04
N ALA A 515 2.93 16.16 26.02
CA ALA A 515 4.12 15.58 26.64
C ALA A 515 4.04 14.05 26.72
N HIS A 516 5.18 13.39 26.59
CA HIS A 516 5.33 11.96 26.86
C HIS A 516 6.49 11.76 27.83
N ASP A 517 6.28 10.96 28.88
CA ASP A 517 7.35 10.59 29.80
C ASP A 517 8.32 9.63 29.09
N VAL A 518 9.62 9.91 29.15
CA VAL A 518 10.64 9.10 28.50
C VAL A 518 11.71 8.75 29.52
N PRO A 519 11.89 7.47 29.88
CA PRO A 519 12.89 7.10 30.88
C PRO A 519 14.29 7.64 30.52
N ALA A 520 15.02 8.16 31.52
CA ALA A 520 16.37 8.70 31.33
C ALA A 520 17.32 7.71 30.61
N SER A 521 17.12 6.40 30.81
CA SER A 521 17.87 5.35 30.11
C SER A 521 17.75 5.43 28.58
N LYS A 522 16.62 5.88 28.04
CA LYS A 522 16.41 6.02 26.59
C LYS A 522 17.19 7.17 25.98
N ALA A 523 17.38 8.25 26.72
CA ALA A 523 18.28 9.33 26.32
C ALA A 523 19.72 8.84 26.22
N ALA A 524 20.19 8.09 27.23
CA ALA A 524 21.52 7.48 27.21
C ALA A 524 21.68 6.47 26.07
N GLU A 525 20.69 5.60 25.85
CA GLU A 525 20.69 4.62 24.76
C GLU A 525 20.74 5.31 23.37
N LEU A 526 20.00 6.40 23.16
CA LEU A 526 20.00 7.14 21.89
C LEU A 526 21.38 7.75 21.59
N LEU A 527 22.03 8.36 22.59
CA LEU A 527 23.40 8.86 22.44
C LEU A 527 24.41 7.73 22.22
N GLN A 528 24.28 6.63 22.95
CA GLN A 528 25.22 5.51 22.87
C GLN A 528 25.11 4.74 21.55
N LYS A 529 23.90 4.43 21.10
CA LYS A 529 23.66 3.55 19.94
C LYS A 529 23.36 4.31 18.65
N GLY A 530 23.04 5.60 18.77
CA GLY A 530 22.51 6.39 17.68
C GLY A 530 21.05 6.03 17.41
N GLY A 531 20.45 6.75 16.46
CA GLY A 531 19.03 6.64 16.20
C GLY A 531 18.49 7.90 15.54
N GLU A 532 17.17 8.06 15.60
CA GLU A 532 16.46 9.15 14.94
C GLU A 532 15.35 9.71 15.83
N ILE A 533 15.26 11.05 15.87
CA ILE A 533 14.03 11.75 16.27
C ILE A 533 13.39 12.24 14.99
N ALA A 534 12.15 11.85 14.71
CA ALA A 534 11.46 12.19 13.47
C ALA A 534 10.08 12.76 13.73
N PHE A 535 9.67 13.76 12.96
CA PHE A 535 8.30 14.23 12.97
C PHE A 535 7.86 14.76 11.60
N ARG A 536 6.55 14.73 11.37
CA ARG A 536 5.93 15.25 10.16
C ARG A 536 4.80 16.21 10.52
N PHE A 537 4.86 17.41 9.96
CA PHE A 537 3.97 18.52 10.31
C PHE A 537 3.55 19.34 9.08
N LYS A 538 2.46 20.10 9.21
CA LYS A 538 1.95 21.04 8.22
C LYS A 538 1.31 22.25 8.90
N ILE A 539 1.40 23.43 8.30
CA ILE A 539 0.56 24.58 8.65
C ILE A 539 -0.74 24.47 7.84
N PRO A 540 -1.93 24.45 8.47
CA PRO A 540 -3.18 24.23 7.76
C PRO A 540 -3.48 25.37 6.78
N GLU A 541 -4.33 25.08 5.80
CA GLU A 541 -4.75 26.06 4.80
C GLU A 541 -5.53 27.23 5.43
N GLY A 542 -5.53 28.37 4.74
CA GLY A 542 -6.19 29.60 5.19
C GLY A 542 -5.41 30.39 6.25
N VAL A 543 -4.21 29.93 6.63
CA VAL A 543 -3.31 30.62 7.55
C VAL A 543 -2.35 31.49 6.75
N GLN A 544 -2.24 32.77 7.09
CA GLN A 544 -1.32 33.70 6.41
C GLN A 544 0.04 33.73 7.09
N LEU A 545 1.09 33.92 6.30
CA LEU A 545 2.44 34.17 6.79
C LEU A 545 2.46 35.39 7.71
N ALA A 546 3.09 35.24 8.86
CA ALA A 546 3.45 36.31 9.78
C ALA A 546 4.93 36.17 10.14
N GLU A 547 5.67 37.26 10.04
CA GLU A 547 7.10 37.27 10.37
C GLU A 547 7.31 36.93 11.85
N ASN A 548 8.35 36.13 12.14
CA ASN A 548 8.74 35.68 13.48
C ASN A 548 7.70 34.85 14.24
N ARG A 549 6.66 34.33 13.55
CA ARG A 549 5.63 33.50 14.18
C ARG A 549 6.10 32.05 14.33
N PHE A 550 5.89 31.50 15.53
CA PHE A 550 6.20 30.11 15.84
C PHE A 550 5.11 29.16 15.34
N ALA A 551 5.51 27.97 14.92
CA ALA A 551 4.60 26.86 14.67
C ALA A 551 4.60 25.88 15.84
N MET A 552 5.74 25.22 16.08
CA MET A 552 5.92 24.29 17.19
C MET A 552 7.39 24.15 17.56
N ALA A 553 7.64 23.62 18.75
CA ALA A 553 8.93 23.19 19.26
C ALA A 553 8.86 21.77 19.80
N LEU A 554 10.00 21.09 19.74
CA LEU A 554 10.28 19.81 20.37
C LEU A 554 11.39 20.04 21.41
N HIS A 555 11.04 19.88 22.69
CA HIS A 555 11.96 19.98 23.81
C HIS A 555 12.07 18.62 24.50
N TRP A 556 13.28 18.16 24.75
CA TRP A 556 13.55 16.96 25.54
C TRP A 556 14.71 17.23 26.50
N PRO A 557 14.44 17.87 27.64
CA PRO A 557 15.40 17.98 28.73
C PRO A 557 15.68 16.61 29.33
N VAL A 558 16.91 16.36 29.74
CA VAL A 558 17.32 15.11 30.35
C VAL A 558 17.86 15.36 31.75
N SER A 559 17.49 14.49 32.70
CA SER A 559 17.97 14.61 34.08
C SER A 559 19.45 14.26 34.22
N GLN A 560 19.97 13.44 33.30
CA GLN A 560 21.34 12.96 33.32
C GLN A 560 21.84 12.63 31.91
N LEU A 561 23.10 12.96 31.64
CA LEU A 561 23.84 12.53 30.44
C LEU A 561 24.76 11.34 30.77
N PRO A 562 25.14 10.52 29.76
CA PRO A 562 26.19 9.52 29.93
C PRO A 562 27.51 10.14 30.42
N GLU A 563 28.30 9.34 31.12
CA GLU A 563 29.62 9.78 31.61
C GLU A 563 30.49 10.29 30.45
N ASN A 564 31.16 11.42 30.66
CA ASN A 564 31.99 12.13 29.68
C ASN A 564 31.25 12.76 28.48
N VAL A 565 29.91 12.79 28.47
CA VAL A 565 29.14 13.57 27.50
C VAL A 565 28.87 14.97 28.05
N VAL A 566 29.35 15.99 27.34
CA VAL A 566 29.15 17.40 27.68
C VAL A 566 28.57 18.11 26.47
N LEU A 567 27.39 18.73 26.61
CA LEU A 567 26.77 19.52 25.54
C LEU A 567 27.44 20.90 25.43
N GLU A 568 27.34 21.52 24.25
CA GLU A 568 27.85 22.88 24.05
C GLU A 568 27.13 23.93 24.90
N GLY A 569 27.86 24.98 25.30
CA GLY A 569 27.32 26.09 26.09
C GLY A 569 27.47 25.88 27.61
N SER A 570 27.39 26.98 28.36
CA SER A 570 27.70 27.01 29.79
C SER A 570 26.50 27.19 30.73
N ALA A 571 25.30 27.45 30.19
CA ALA A 571 24.11 27.74 30.98
C ALA A 571 22.84 27.13 30.36
N GLY A 572 21.92 26.69 31.23
CA GLY A 572 20.64 26.08 30.84
C GLY A 572 20.59 24.57 31.06
N ASN A 573 19.50 23.95 30.62
CA ASN A 573 19.24 22.53 30.78
C ASN A 573 19.95 21.71 29.69
N ASP A 574 20.34 20.49 30.03
CA ASP A 574 20.82 19.51 29.04
C ASP A 574 19.66 18.99 28.21
N MET A 575 19.77 19.09 26.88
CA MET A 575 18.68 18.80 25.95
C MET A 575 19.14 17.83 24.86
N LEU A 576 18.39 16.73 24.67
CA LEU A 576 18.52 15.91 23.46
C LEU A 576 17.70 16.45 22.28
N ALA A 577 16.67 17.22 22.57
CA ALA A 577 15.94 17.99 21.58
C ALA A 577 15.69 19.39 22.12
N ALA A 578 16.08 20.40 21.33
CA ALA A 578 15.74 21.79 21.58
C ALA A 578 15.51 22.47 20.23
N PHE A 579 14.51 22.00 19.50
CA PHE A 579 14.28 22.38 18.11
C PHE A 579 12.95 23.09 17.97
N PHE A 580 12.89 24.13 17.15
CA PHE A 580 11.64 24.82 16.89
C PHE A 580 11.51 25.28 15.45
N ILE A 581 10.26 25.51 15.05
CA ILE A 581 9.89 25.97 13.72
C ILE A 581 9.35 27.39 13.83
N GLN A 582 9.91 28.29 13.04
CA GLN A 582 9.55 29.70 13.01
C GLN A 582 9.60 30.23 11.58
N SER A 583 8.66 31.10 11.22
CA SER A 583 8.75 31.83 9.96
C SER A 583 9.61 33.07 10.06
N ASP A 584 10.35 33.38 8.99
CA ASP A 584 10.87 34.72 8.75
C ASP A 584 9.89 35.52 7.86
N SER A 585 10.34 36.57 7.19
CA SER A 585 9.51 37.40 6.30
C SER A 585 9.02 36.68 5.05
N ALA A 586 9.57 35.51 4.70
CA ALA A 586 9.20 34.76 3.49
C ALA A 586 9.16 33.23 3.67
N ASN A 587 9.95 32.68 4.59
CA ASN A 587 10.25 31.26 4.67
C ASN A 587 9.85 30.66 6.00
N LEU A 588 9.74 29.33 6.03
CA LEU A 588 9.65 28.57 7.26
C LEU A 588 11.03 27.95 7.58
N ASN A 589 11.46 28.04 8.84
CA ASN A 589 12.83 27.68 9.24
C ASN A 589 12.84 26.68 10.38
N LEU A 590 13.83 25.78 10.36
CA LEU A 590 14.15 24.89 11.46
C LEU A 590 15.29 25.48 12.27
N MET A 591 15.08 25.63 13.57
CA MET A 591 15.97 26.33 14.48
C MET A 591 16.36 25.45 15.67
N GLN A 592 17.57 25.63 16.17
CA GLN A 592 18.02 25.11 17.47
C GLN A 592 17.87 26.21 18.52
N HIS A 593 17.15 25.90 19.59
CA HIS A 593 17.04 26.74 20.78
C HIS A 593 18.26 26.52 21.68
N LYS A 594 19.10 27.54 21.75
CA LYS A 594 20.25 27.63 22.65
C LYS A 594 20.43 29.09 23.05
N GLN A 595 21.48 29.42 23.80
CA GLN A 595 21.71 30.79 24.26
C GLN A 595 21.60 31.84 23.13
N GLN A 596 22.17 31.53 21.96
CA GLN A 596 21.89 32.21 20.71
C GLN A 596 21.32 31.22 19.70
N ASN A 597 20.03 31.35 19.39
CA ASN A 597 19.34 30.44 18.47
C ASN A 597 20.10 30.33 17.14
N ALA A 598 20.22 29.10 16.65
CA ALA A 598 20.91 28.82 15.39
C ALA A 598 19.92 28.25 14.36
N LYS A 599 20.03 28.70 13.11
CA LYS A 599 19.27 28.12 12.01
C LYS A 599 19.91 26.81 11.57
N LEU A 600 19.17 25.72 11.65
CA LEU A 600 19.61 24.38 11.22
C LEU A 600 19.30 24.10 9.75
N GLY A 601 18.29 24.80 9.22
CA GLY A 601 17.91 24.71 7.82
C GLY A 601 16.63 25.49 7.54
N THR A 602 16.13 25.39 6.32
CA THR A 602 14.88 26.02 5.88
C THR A 602 14.01 25.01 5.13
N PHE A 603 12.69 25.15 5.28
CA PHE A 603 11.72 24.41 4.48
C PHE A 603 11.44 25.10 3.13
N GLY A 604 12.08 26.26 2.89
CA GLY A 604 11.82 27.15 1.75
C GLY A 604 10.69 28.14 2.05
N ALA A 605 10.12 28.70 0.97
CA ALA A 605 9.02 29.67 1.05
C ALA A 605 7.86 29.11 1.89
N PHE A 606 7.26 29.97 2.72
CA PHE A 606 6.12 29.61 3.55
C PHE A 606 5.00 29.00 2.70
N ASN A 607 4.50 27.84 3.12
CA ASN A 607 3.52 27.07 2.37
C ASN A 607 2.68 26.18 3.31
N HIS A 608 1.72 25.46 2.74
CA HIS A 608 0.82 24.56 3.44
C HIS A 608 1.08 23.09 3.11
N ASN A 609 2.28 22.75 2.64
CA ASN A 609 2.64 21.37 2.35
C ASN A 609 3.03 20.64 3.63
N TRP A 610 2.99 19.31 3.58
CA TRP A 610 3.58 18.48 4.61
C TRP A 610 5.11 18.55 4.56
N HIS A 611 5.71 18.72 5.73
CA HIS A 611 7.16 18.77 5.92
C HIS A 611 7.61 17.65 6.84
N ASN A 612 8.68 16.96 6.44
CA ASN A 612 9.29 15.88 7.23
C ASN A 612 10.63 16.35 7.79
N VAL A 613 10.87 16.08 9.07
CA VAL A 613 12.13 16.38 9.77
C VAL A 613 12.63 15.12 10.45
N VAL A 614 13.91 14.81 10.26
CA VAL A 614 14.61 13.73 10.96
C VAL A 614 15.90 14.27 11.53
N PHE A 615 16.17 14.02 12.81
CA PHE A 615 17.44 14.28 13.47
C PHE A 615 18.16 12.96 13.69
N ARG A 616 19.25 12.74 12.95
CA ARG A 616 20.07 11.52 13.05
C ARG A 616 21.16 11.68 14.09
N PHE A 617 21.13 10.82 15.10
CA PHE A 617 22.15 10.72 16.14
C PHE A 617 23.20 9.71 15.70
N ALA A 618 24.48 10.12 15.72
CA ALA A 618 25.59 9.30 15.22
C ALA A 618 25.89 8.07 16.09
N GLY A 619 25.45 8.07 17.35
CA GLY A 619 25.81 7.03 18.32
C GLY A 619 27.21 7.26 18.90
N ASN A 620 27.71 6.26 19.63
CA ASN A 620 29.01 6.29 20.33
C ASN A 620 29.17 7.50 21.26
N ASN A 621 28.08 7.91 21.93
CA ASN A 621 28.02 9.08 22.81
C ASN A 621 28.35 10.42 22.10
N SER A 622 28.30 10.45 20.77
CA SER A 622 28.47 11.67 20.00
C SER A 622 27.31 12.63 20.22
N ILE A 623 27.63 13.91 20.46
CA ILE A 623 26.66 15.00 20.53
C ILE A 623 26.36 15.60 19.14
N SER A 624 27.02 15.11 18.08
CA SER A 624 26.80 15.57 16.71
C SER A 624 25.52 14.95 16.15
N VAL A 625 24.62 15.80 15.70
CA VAL A 625 23.32 15.45 15.13
C VAL A 625 23.23 15.97 13.71
N THR A 626 22.73 15.14 12.80
CA THR A 626 22.52 15.53 11.40
C THR A 626 21.02 15.74 11.14
N PRO A 627 20.55 16.97 10.88
CA PRO A 627 19.18 17.21 10.47
C PRO A 627 18.98 16.75 9.01
N VAL A 628 17.80 16.23 8.73
CA VAL A 628 17.32 15.92 7.38
C VAL A 628 15.95 16.57 7.24
N ILE A 629 15.85 17.55 6.35
CA ILE A 629 14.62 18.31 6.09
C ILE A 629 14.09 17.90 4.72
N ASN A 630 12.87 17.36 4.67
CA ASN A 630 12.24 16.89 3.43
C ASN A 630 13.15 15.93 2.62
N GLY A 631 13.87 15.06 3.33
CA GLY A 631 14.82 14.11 2.74
C GLY A 631 16.21 14.70 2.41
N GLN A 632 16.41 16.01 2.54
CA GLN A 632 17.69 16.67 2.29
C GLN A 632 18.52 16.78 3.56
N THR A 633 19.69 16.15 3.55
CA THR A 633 20.67 16.24 4.64
C THR A 633 21.18 17.67 4.77
N GLN A 634 21.11 18.21 5.98
CA GLN A 634 21.64 19.52 6.34
C GLN A 634 23.01 19.37 7.00
N ALA A 635 23.69 20.50 7.24
CA ALA A 635 24.94 20.50 7.99
C ALA A 635 24.70 19.92 9.40
N ALA A 636 25.61 19.04 9.82
CA ALA A 636 25.60 18.52 11.18
C ALA A 636 25.88 19.64 12.19
N PHE A 637 25.29 19.53 13.37
CA PHE A 637 25.46 20.47 14.47
C PHE A 637 25.60 19.69 15.78
N ASN A 638 26.20 20.32 16.79
CA ASN A 638 26.30 19.73 18.11
C ASN A 638 25.10 20.11 18.98
N LEU A 639 24.65 19.16 19.79
CA LEU A 639 23.70 19.42 20.86
C LEU A 639 24.29 20.46 21.84
N ALA A 640 23.41 21.33 22.35
CA ALA A 640 23.77 22.45 23.20
C ALA A 640 22.78 22.58 24.36
N LYS A 641 23.25 23.15 25.47
CA LYS A 641 22.40 23.55 26.60
C LYS A 641 21.38 24.61 26.14
N CYS A 642 20.17 24.51 26.68
CA CYS A 642 19.06 25.41 26.34
C CYS A 642 18.60 26.22 27.56
N PRO A 643 18.47 27.55 27.46
CA PRO A 643 18.07 28.41 28.57
C PRO A 643 16.57 28.37 28.91
N ALA A 644 15.77 27.57 28.20
CA ALA A 644 14.32 27.47 28.44
C ALA A 644 14.01 27.03 29.88
N ALA A 645 13.16 27.78 30.58
CA ALA A 645 12.76 27.48 31.96
C ALA A 645 11.44 26.69 32.03
N GLY A 646 11.18 26.03 33.16
CA GLY A 646 9.90 25.37 33.43
C GLY A 646 9.64 24.12 32.58
N LEU A 647 10.70 23.40 32.21
CA LEU A 647 10.64 22.13 31.50
C LEU A 647 10.95 20.99 32.46
N ASP A 648 10.11 19.96 32.46
CA ASP A 648 10.31 18.76 33.28
C ASP A 648 11.34 17.84 32.60
N ASN A 649 12.35 17.42 33.34
CA ASN A 649 13.34 16.46 32.87
C ASN A 649 12.69 15.13 32.45
N ASP A 650 13.33 14.46 31.49
CA ASP A 650 12.97 13.13 31.01
C ASP A 650 11.55 13.07 30.42
N LYS A 651 11.12 14.18 29.80
CA LYS A 651 9.88 14.27 29.04
C LYS A 651 10.13 14.83 27.65
N LEU A 652 9.53 14.20 26.64
CA LEU A 652 9.46 14.76 25.30
C LEU A 652 8.24 15.69 25.23
N LEU A 653 8.49 16.99 25.12
CA LEU A 653 7.47 18.03 25.05
C LEU A 653 7.35 18.59 23.64
N ILE A 654 6.12 18.65 23.14
CA ILE A 654 5.73 19.39 21.94
C ILE A 654 4.90 20.59 22.38
N THR A 655 5.26 21.79 21.92
CA THR A 655 4.57 23.04 22.33
C THR A 655 4.68 24.12 21.25
N ASP A 656 3.82 25.12 21.27
CA ASP A 656 3.98 26.35 20.50
C ASP A 656 4.83 27.42 21.21
N ILE A 657 5.49 27.07 22.32
CA ILE A 657 6.55 27.81 23.02
C ILE A 657 6.04 28.98 23.87
N THR A 658 5.18 29.84 23.31
CA THR A 658 4.95 31.19 23.85
C THR A 658 3.51 31.40 24.29
N SER A 659 3.34 32.11 25.41
CA SER A 659 2.04 32.62 25.86
C SER A 659 1.87 34.12 25.59
N ASN A 660 2.82 34.74 24.87
CA ASN A 660 2.90 36.20 24.71
C ASN A 660 2.55 36.67 23.30
N GLN A 661 2.39 35.76 22.35
CA GLN A 661 2.03 36.07 20.96
C GLN A 661 1.29 34.90 20.32
N ASP A 662 0.57 35.21 19.24
CA ASP A 662 -0.08 34.20 18.42
C ASP A 662 0.94 33.28 17.75
N THR A 663 0.57 32.01 17.65
CA THR A 663 1.32 30.94 16.98
C THR A 663 0.47 30.37 15.86
N TYR A 664 1.11 29.67 14.91
CA TYR A 664 0.37 28.97 13.88
C TYR A 664 -0.37 27.78 14.49
N PRO A 665 -1.60 27.49 14.06
CA PRO A 665 -2.15 26.15 14.21
C PRO A 665 -1.26 25.17 13.43
N VAL A 666 -1.11 23.94 13.94
CA VAL A 666 -0.26 22.93 13.32
C VAL A 666 -1.03 21.63 13.17
N LEU A 667 -0.86 20.97 12.03
CA LEU A 667 -1.21 19.59 11.81
C LEU A 667 0.03 18.73 12.07
N ILE A 668 -0.06 17.77 12.99
CA ILE A 668 1.00 16.83 13.31
C ILE A 668 0.52 15.44 12.93
N GLU A 669 1.25 14.78 12.05
CA GLU A 669 0.94 13.42 11.63
C GLU A 669 1.61 12.39 12.54
N TYR A 670 2.90 12.62 12.83
CA TYR A 670 3.63 11.77 13.75
C TYR A 670 4.79 12.48 14.43
N VAL A 671 5.19 11.90 15.57
CA VAL A 671 6.46 12.16 16.25
C VAL A 671 7.01 10.83 16.75
N THR A 672 8.26 10.49 16.42
CA THR A 672 8.93 9.28 16.91
C THR A 672 10.33 9.53 17.41
N VAL A 673 10.74 8.70 18.37
CA VAL A 673 12.12 8.52 18.80
C VAL A 673 12.47 7.05 18.61
N ASP A 674 13.36 6.75 17.67
CA ASP A 674 13.81 5.41 17.34
C ASP A 674 15.29 5.26 17.65
N ILE A 675 15.67 4.19 18.35
CA ILE A 675 17.04 3.93 18.79
C ILE A 675 17.57 2.72 18.03
N ASN A 676 18.81 2.79 17.52
CA ASN A 676 19.42 1.64 16.86
C ASN A 676 19.57 0.47 17.84
N ASN A 677 19.29 -0.74 17.37
CA ASN A 677 19.62 -1.96 18.11
C ASN A 677 21.14 -2.11 18.09
N SER A 678 21.70 -2.65 19.18
CA SER A 678 23.11 -2.99 19.23
C SER A 678 23.41 -3.91 18.05
N ASN A 679 24.31 -3.51 17.14
CA ASN A 679 24.88 -4.49 16.22
C ASN A 679 25.46 -5.61 17.09
N ALA A 680 24.99 -6.85 16.89
CA ALA A 680 25.80 -8.00 17.24
C ALA A 680 27.11 -7.80 16.47
N ALA A 681 28.18 -7.56 17.22
CA ALA A 681 29.53 -7.55 16.71
C ALA A 681 29.86 -8.91 16.09
#